data_AF-A0A0Q9UMH6-F1
#
_entry.id   AF-A0A0Q9UMH6-F1
#
_cell.length_a   1.000
_cell.length_b   1.000
_cell.length_c   1.000
_cell.angle_alpha   90.00
_cell.angle_beta   90.00
_cell.angle_gamma   90.00
#
_symmetry.space_group_name_H-M   'P 1'
#
loop_
_entity.id
_entity.type
_entity.pdbx_description
1 polymer ?
#
loop_
_entity_poly.entity_id
_entity_poly.type
_entity_poly.pdbx_seq_one_letter_code
_entity_poly.pdbx_strand_id
1 'polypeptide(L)'
;MSTLVGATPPADHEPYAVPTDAHAPVLPEQPLPDPPSAEATEPAPQHVVTPPPEPKPAADAVPAPAPDADPDPDADASRPLTRVRISHGDLRFARHHVLVGHYPGSTLVGGEGALDELLDGRLSRAALLGIYPGPIETCQVFTDPDEWTRPPGAVVAGLGPIGGLSAASLARATAHAVLTSALGHLTAGASATSTEVRQLRLSSLLIGTGQGGLPVRDSVQALLTGVQRANDRLADTDLGVHIAELEIIELWQDRALQAVEALGSSLTSGELADSFTAGLRLEERPGRQRRLLFQEPTGWWQQVRVRSEPDGGLSFEASMRRAGTPTRTVPTQRALVDRLVESLVDSPSPDPSAARTLFELLFPNDLKAQAPDTDNLVLLVDRGSAHYPWELLDDHGTEEDREPLGVRRGLVRQLEGSSMRSHVLSATSSRALVVGDTASGLSALPAAQREARGVADALRQSGFEAEPLIAESGTKVIQALFATSYRVVHLAGHGVFEWPLGDGTDATVTGMVLGNGMYLTAGEVGQMRQVPELVVVNCCHLGSMGPSTPVGPAVPGAPGMPTERAGNYHRLAASFATELIDIGVRAVVACGWAVDDAAASTFAATLYDRLLSGLTFGEAIAAARWQTWNDHPAVNTWGAYQCYGDPDYRLAPDAVVHRATTVRRAPASAEQARVEIENLGQSVDVSRNTRFGLDRLSELYEALSPEDREDDALQVLIARTYNKFGDFGHATQYFEQTLERGGTALTVRDFEVWIDQVVRAAATSDDPVDDAVATIESAIDRLRTLLDNPASLVLGSHAPERVAFLPGDAPGASGGVGIDRLWRVASAYKRLALVACPERPGSTRSGDWTRTHDALTKMSDWYAAARTASGATDRRRHGALANWLAAELALRWRPVEGRTGLDRSEARRLIDESTGAAREEAYLAPTFWTVAVYGDLLVLDALWSPRATDAEAQQALDLYRRASDLGSEEQLRQVRDQVDFLIVMAGTEAQRRAEFLQTLRDGLVALDAPPPGTDDTDGTVTA
;
A
#
# COMPACT_ATOMS: atom_id res chain seq x y z
N MET A 1 9.78 51.16 -9.81
CA MET A 1 10.82 51.55 -10.80
C MET A 1 11.25 50.27 -11.50
N SER A 2 11.27 50.12 -12.83
CA SER A 2 10.86 50.96 -13.97
C SER A 2 10.81 50.02 -15.21
N THR A 3 10.07 50.20 -16.31
CA THR A 3 9.09 51.21 -16.78
C THR A 3 8.25 50.59 -17.93
N LEU A 4 7.09 51.15 -18.27
CA LEU A 4 6.29 50.68 -19.41
C LEU A 4 6.85 51.12 -20.78
N VAL A 5 6.60 50.30 -21.81
CA VAL A 5 6.20 50.74 -23.15
C VAL A 5 5.05 49.84 -23.59
N GLY A 6 4.04 50.37 -24.31
CA GLY A 6 2.88 49.59 -24.77
C GLY A 6 2.49 49.91 -26.21
N ALA A 7 1.52 49.18 -26.74
CA ALA A 7 0.94 49.40 -28.06
C ALA A 7 -0.59 49.20 -28.02
N THR A 8 -1.33 50.04 -28.74
CA THR A 8 -2.80 49.97 -28.89
C THR A 8 -3.20 49.07 -30.08
N PRO A 9 -4.39 48.41 -30.03
CA PRO A 9 -4.91 47.63 -31.15
C PRO A 9 -5.65 48.51 -32.18
N PRO A 10 -5.72 48.08 -33.45
CA PRO A 10 -6.79 48.49 -34.38
C PRO A 10 -8.09 47.72 -34.09
N ALA A 11 -9.21 48.20 -34.64
CA ALA A 11 -10.54 47.65 -34.41
C ALA A 11 -11.19 47.06 -35.69
N ASP A 12 -12.46 46.70 -35.55
CA ASP A 12 -13.46 46.42 -36.60
C ASP A 12 -13.36 45.09 -37.37
N HIS A 13 -14.32 44.20 -37.11
CA HIS A 13 -15.37 43.91 -38.10
C HIS A 13 -16.66 43.37 -37.41
N GLU A 14 -17.82 43.65 -38.00
CA GLU A 14 -19.16 43.38 -37.43
C GLU A 14 -19.66 41.94 -37.64
N PRO A 15 -20.61 41.46 -36.81
CA PRO A 15 -21.24 40.15 -36.96
C PRO A 15 -22.47 40.14 -37.90
N TYR A 16 -22.60 39.09 -38.70
CA TYR A 16 -23.85 38.65 -39.36
C TYR A 16 -23.94 37.11 -39.13
N ALA A 17 -24.96 36.55 -38.47
CA ALA A 17 -26.41 36.56 -38.67
C ALA A 17 -26.87 35.23 -39.31
N VAL A 18 -27.68 34.45 -38.57
CA VAL A 18 -28.31 33.20 -39.02
C VAL A 18 -29.83 33.42 -39.16
N PRO A 19 -30.49 32.99 -40.26
CA PRO A 19 -31.92 33.20 -40.46
C PRO A 19 -32.85 32.24 -39.68
N THR A 20 -34.09 32.68 -39.57
CA THR A 20 -35.29 31.96 -39.09
C THR A 20 -35.75 30.88 -40.11
N ASP A 21 -36.83 30.09 -39.97
CA ASP A 21 -38.14 30.18 -39.27
C ASP A 21 -38.72 28.73 -39.15
N ALA A 22 -39.72 28.33 -38.35
CA ALA A 22 -40.65 28.95 -37.39
C ALA A 22 -41.21 27.81 -36.45
N HIS A 23 -42.39 27.78 -35.79
CA HIS A 23 -43.56 28.68 -35.62
C HIS A 23 -44.43 28.21 -34.40
N ALA A 24 -44.55 28.98 -33.32
CA ALA A 24 -45.61 28.84 -32.29
C ALA A 24 -45.69 30.10 -31.39
N PRO A 25 -46.86 30.48 -30.81
CA PRO A 25 -47.09 31.85 -30.31
C PRO A 25 -46.89 32.06 -28.80
N VAL A 26 -46.66 33.34 -28.44
CA VAL A 26 -46.48 33.87 -27.08
C VAL A 26 -47.79 34.45 -26.51
N LEU A 27 -47.98 34.37 -25.19
CA LEU A 27 -48.93 35.18 -24.40
C LEU A 27 -48.22 35.75 -23.14
N PRO A 28 -48.73 36.85 -22.54
CA PRO A 28 -47.93 37.72 -21.68
C PRO A 28 -47.88 37.31 -20.20
N GLU A 29 -46.84 37.79 -19.51
CA GLU A 29 -46.62 37.65 -18.07
C GLU A 29 -47.69 38.36 -17.22
N GLN A 30 -47.99 37.82 -16.03
CA GLN A 30 -48.73 38.49 -14.96
C GLN A 30 -48.09 38.23 -13.59
N PRO A 31 -48.28 39.12 -12.58
CA PRO A 31 -47.63 39.00 -11.27
C PRO A 31 -48.26 37.92 -10.39
N LEU A 32 -47.46 37.36 -9.48
CA LEU A 32 -47.92 36.46 -8.41
C LEU A 32 -48.65 37.26 -7.30
N PRO A 33 -49.77 36.75 -6.74
CA PRO A 33 -50.50 37.39 -5.64
C PRO A 33 -50.04 36.93 -4.25
N ASP A 34 -50.29 37.77 -3.24
CA ASP A 34 -50.01 37.49 -1.81
C ASP A 34 -50.89 36.37 -1.21
N PRO A 35 -50.40 35.66 -0.16
CA PRO A 35 -51.19 34.66 0.57
C PRO A 35 -52.22 35.30 1.54
N PRO A 36 -53.42 34.73 1.71
CA PRO A 36 -54.44 35.22 2.63
C PRO A 36 -54.25 34.72 4.08
N SER A 37 -54.78 35.50 5.03
CA SER A 37 -54.80 35.19 6.47
C SER A 37 -56.13 34.58 6.94
N ALA A 38 -56.12 34.06 8.17
CA ALA A 38 -57.24 33.44 8.93
C ALA A 38 -57.59 31.99 8.50
N GLU A 39 -58.12 31.12 9.38
CA GLU A 39 -58.54 31.30 10.78
C GLU A 39 -58.26 30.02 11.62
N ALA A 40 -58.29 30.12 12.95
CA ALA A 40 -57.94 29.00 13.84
C ALA A 40 -59.10 27.99 14.03
N THR A 41 -58.79 26.69 14.08
CA THR A 41 -59.74 25.61 14.43
C THR A 41 -59.08 24.61 15.37
N GLU A 42 -59.74 24.26 16.48
CA GLU A 42 -59.24 23.29 17.46
C GLU A 42 -59.38 21.83 17.00
N PRO A 43 -58.39 20.95 17.25
CA PRO A 43 -58.55 19.50 17.12
C PRO A 43 -59.14 18.89 18.41
N ALA A 44 -60.17 18.06 18.26
CA ALA A 44 -60.82 17.32 19.35
C ALA A 44 -59.93 16.18 19.90
N PRO A 45 -60.15 15.70 21.15
CA PRO A 45 -59.18 14.85 21.85
C PRO A 45 -59.12 13.42 21.28
N GLN A 46 -57.90 12.92 21.08
CA GLN A 46 -57.64 11.51 20.80
C GLN A 46 -57.29 10.73 22.08
N HIS A 47 -57.66 9.46 22.12
CA HIS A 47 -57.56 8.63 23.33
C HIS A 47 -56.10 8.33 23.73
N VAL A 48 -55.79 8.53 25.01
CA VAL A 48 -54.56 8.03 25.62
C VAL A 48 -54.63 6.51 25.71
N VAL A 49 -53.80 5.83 24.92
CA VAL A 49 -53.44 4.42 25.16
C VAL A 49 -52.15 4.41 25.96
N THR A 50 -52.23 4.08 27.24
CA THR A 50 -51.05 3.92 28.10
C THR A 50 -50.26 2.67 27.68
N PRO A 51 -48.95 2.76 27.37
CA PRO A 51 -48.11 1.57 27.27
C PRO A 51 -47.99 0.89 28.65
N PRO A 52 -47.74 -0.43 28.69
CA PRO A 52 -47.42 -1.12 29.94
C PRO A 52 -46.10 -0.60 30.53
N PRO A 53 -45.88 -0.69 31.85
CA PRO A 53 -44.66 -0.19 32.48
C PRO A 53 -43.44 -1.01 32.05
N GLU A 54 -42.36 -0.31 31.71
CA GLU A 54 -41.07 -0.93 31.38
C GLU A 54 -40.50 -1.69 32.60
N PRO A 55 -39.91 -2.88 32.41
CA PRO A 55 -39.12 -3.52 33.46
C PRO A 55 -37.88 -2.66 33.76
N LYS A 56 -37.56 -2.50 35.04
CA LYS A 56 -36.32 -1.80 35.45
C LYS A 56 -35.09 -2.42 34.77
N PRO A 57 -34.12 -1.63 34.28
CA PRO A 57 -32.85 -2.18 33.84
C PRO A 57 -32.18 -2.92 34.99
N ALA A 58 -31.82 -4.18 34.76
CA ALA A 58 -30.87 -4.89 35.60
C ALA A 58 -29.47 -4.30 35.37
N ALA A 59 -28.67 -4.18 36.42
CA ALA A 59 -27.34 -3.56 36.34
C ALA A 59 -26.41 -4.32 35.38
N ASP A 60 -25.51 -3.57 34.72
CA ASP A 60 -24.62 -4.09 33.68
C ASP A 60 -23.71 -5.22 34.15
N ALA A 61 -24.12 -6.45 33.87
CA ALA A 61 -23.22 -7.58 33.79
C ALA A 61 -22.46 -7.49 32.45
N VAL A 62 -21.17 -7.16 32.51
CA VAL A 62 -20.28 -7.35 31.35
C VAL A 62 -20.42 -8.81 30.90
N PRO A 63 -20.75 -9.09 29.62
CA PRO A 63 -20.73 -10.46 29.14
C PRO A 63 -19.29 -10.96 29.23
N ALA A 64 -19.06 -11.93 30.10
CA ALA A 64 -17.88 -12.78 30.02
C ALA A 64 -17.79 -13.35 28.59
N PRO A 65 -16.60 -13.74 28.09
CA PRO A 65 -16.55 -14.66 26.95
C PRO A 65 -17.49 -15.82 27.26
N ALA A 66 -18.39 -16.15 26.32
CA ALA A 66 -19.33 -17.23 26.53
C ALA A 66 -18.54 -18.47 26.95
N PRO A 67 -18.94 -19.18 28.02
CA PRO A 67 -18.35 -20.48 28.31
C PRO A 67 -18.52 -21.33 27.06
N ASP A 68 -17.50 -22.13 26.72
CA ASP A 68 -17.56 -23.01 25.55
C ASP A 68 -18.90 -23.76 25.58
N ALA A 69 -19.66 -23.64 24.48
CA ALA A 69 -20.98 -24.24 24.41
C ALA A 69 -20.84 -25.74 24.67
N ASP A 70 -21.72 -26.31 25.52
CA ASP A 70 -21.72 -27.75 25.82
C ASP A 70 -21.60 -28.51 24.49
N PRO A 71 -20.57 -29.36 24.33
CA PRO A 71 -20.23 -29.93 23.03
C PRO A 71 -21.42 -30.72 22.51
N ASP A 72 -21.90 -30.36 21.32
CA ASP A 72 -23.05 -31.00 20.69
C ASP A 72 -22.79 -32.52 20.60
N PRO A 73 -23.62 -33.37 21.23
CA PRO A 73 -23.36 -34.81 21.29
C PRO A 73 -23.43 -35.51 19.93
N ASP A 74 -23.98 -34.85 18.89
CA ASP A 74 -23.99 -35.33 17.51
C ASP A 74 -22.86 -34.72 16.64
N ALA A 75 -21.96 -33.90 17.21
CA ALA A 75 -20.84 -33.31 16.47
C ALA A 75 -19.79 -34.36 16.02
N ASP A 76 -19.50 -34.40 14.72
CA ASP A 76 -18.47 -35.26 14.15
C ASP A 76 -17.06 -34.78 14.57
N ALA A 77 -16.43 -35.54 15.46
CA ALA A 77 -15.08 -35.25 15.96
C ALA A 77 -13.98 -35.28 14.88
N SER A 78 -14.26 -35.80 13.67
CA SER A 78 -13.35 -35.71 12.51
C SER A 78 -13.48 -34.39 11.73
N ARG A 79 -14.55 -33.61 11.95
CA ARG A 79 -14.90 -32.39 11.21
C ARG A 79 -15.19 -31.20 12.16
N PRO A 80 -14.19 -30.73 12.93
CA PRO A 80 -14.35 -29.56 13.82
C PRO A 80 -14.62 -28.26 13.05
N LEU A 81 -15.25 -27.29 13.71
CA LEU A 81 -15.63 -25.99 13.14
C LEU A 81 -14.42 -25.04 13.02
N THR A 82 -14.21 -24.46 11.84
CA THR A 82 -13.23 -23.40 11.63
C THR A 82 -13.74 -22.06 12.17
N ARG A 83 -12.94 -21.36 12.98
CA ARG A 83 -13.28 -19.99 13.42
C ARG A 83 -12.94 -18.95 12.35
N VAL A 84 -13.84 -18.00 12.11
CA VAL A 84 -13.61 -16.86 11.19
C VAL A 84 -13.64 -15.53 11.94
N ARG A 85 -12.69 -14.65 11.63
CA ARG A 85 -12.59 -13.27 12.15
C ARG A 85 -12.34 -12.29 11.01
N ILE A 86 -12.90 -11.08 11.11
CA ILE A 86 -12.52 -9.94 10.26
C ILE A 86 -11.71 -8.94 11.09
N SER A 87 -10.54 -8.57 10.59
CA SER A 87 -9.62 -7.61 11.20
C SER A 87 -9.49 -6.35 10.32
N HIS A 88 -9.62 -5.16 10.92
CA HIS A 88 -9.41 -3.89 10.23
C HIS A 88 -8.06 -3.28 10.60
N GLY A 89 -7.10 -3.37 9.68
CA GLY A 89 -5.82 -2.69 9.74
C GLY A 89 -4.73 -3.26 8.85
N ASP A 90 -3.49 -2.84 9.11
CA ASP A 90 -2.37 -3.14 8.23
C ASP A 90 -1.96 -4.63 8.30
N LEU A 91 -1.62 -5.20 7.13
CA LEU A 91 -1.32 -6.63 6.97
C LEU A 91 -0.07 -7.07 7.74
N ARG A 92 0.83 -6.15 8.12
CA ARG A 92 1.93 -6.39 9.07
C ARG A 92 1.42 -6.97 10.41
N PHE A 93 0.20 -6.61 10.82
CA PHE A 93 -0.42 -7.05 12.08
C PHE A 93 -1.35 -8.27 11.93
N ALA A 94 -1.28 -8.96 10.79
CA ALA A 94 -1.86 -10.29 10.63
C ALA A 94 -1.25 -11.28 11.64
N ARG A 95 -2.05 -12.21 12.14
CA ARG A 95 -1.64 -13.18 13.17
C ARG A 95 -0.85 -14.37 12.61
N HIS A 96 -1.03 -14.69 11.34
CA HIS A 96 -0.58 -15.93 10.70
C HIS A 96 -0.03 -15.64 9.30
N HIS A 97 0.49 -16.67 8.60
CA HIS A 97 0.88 -16.54 7.19
C HIS A 97 -0.27 -15.97 6.37
N VAL A 98 0.02 -14.94 5.57
CA VAL A 98 -0.99 -14.19 4.81
C VAL A 98 -1.18 -14.80 3.42
N LEU A 99 -2.38 -15.28 3.16
CA LEU A 99 -2.84 -15.71 1.85
C LEU A 99 -3.08 -14.50 0.95
N VAL A 100 -2.38 -14.48 -0.19
CA VAL A 100 -2.55 -13.52 -1.29
C VAL A 100 -2.73 -14.27 -2.61
N GLY A 101 -3.19 -13.56 -3.64
CA GLY A 101 -3.38 -14.12 -4.98
C GLY A 101 -2.66 -13.32 -6.06
N HIS A 102 -1.97 -14.01 -6.96
CA HIS A 102 -1.17 -13.42 -8.04
C HIS A 102 -1.76 -13.72 -9.43
N TYR A 103 -1.66 -12.75 -10.35
CA TYR A 103 -1.99 -12.94 -11.76
C TYR A 103 -0.72 -13.19 -12.57
N PRO A 104 -0.65 -14.21 -13.44
CA PRO A 104 0.57 -14.60 -14.13
C PRO A 104 1.09 -13.46 -15.02
N GLY A 105 2.23 -12.89 -14.64
CA GLY A 105 2.94 -11.86 -15.39
C GLY A 105 2.72 -10.41 -14.92
N SER A 106 1.86 -10.16 -13.92
CA SER A 106 1.72 -8.83 -13.32
C SER A 106 2.88 -8.48 -12.39
N THR A 107 3.18 -7.19 -12.20
CA THR A 107 4.04 -6.74 -11.10
C THR A 107 3.45 -7.02 -9.70
N LEU A 108 4.31 -7.21 -8.70
CA LEU A 108 3.92 -7.35 -7.29
C LEU A 108 3.51 -5.98 -6.73
N VAL A 109 2.20 -5.74 -6.57
CA VAL A 109 1.65 -4.42 -6.19
C VAL A 109 0.58 -4.52 -5.11
N GLY A 110 0.26 -3.38 -4.49
CA GLY A 110 -0.73 -3.31 -3.42
C GLY A 110 -0.38 -4.22 -2.24
N GLY A 111 -1.33 -5.05 -1.81
CA GLY A 111 -1.11 -5.98 -0.70
C GLY A 111 -0.10 -7.10 -0.97
N GLU A 112 0.20 -7.41 -2.24
CA GLU A 112 1.27 -8.36 -2.59
C GLU A 112 2.66 -7.69 -2.52
N GLY A 113 2.79 -6.47 -3.07
CA GLY A 113 4.03 -5.69 -3.00
C GLY A 113 4.40 -5.31 -1.55
N ALA A 114 3.43 -4.89 -0.74
CA ALA A 114 3.65 -4.61 0.68
C ALA A 114 4.01 -5.88 1.49
N LEU A 115 3.50 -7.06 1.09
CA LEU A 115 3.89 -8.33 1.69
C LEU A 115 5.31 -8.75 1.28
N ASP A 116 5.74 -8.40 0.07
CA ASP A 116 7.11 -8.60 -0.39
C ASP A 116 8.11 -7.70 0.35
N GLU A 117 7.79 -6.41 0.54
CA GLU A 117 8.59 -5.46 1.34
C GLU A 117 8.82 -5.99 2.77
N LEU A 118 7.74 -6.42 3.44
CA LEU A 118 7.80 -7.00 4.80
C LEU A 118 8.51 -8.35 4.88
N LEU A 119 8.73 -9.01 3.74
CA LEU A 119 9.47 -10.27 3.61
C LEU A 119 10.80 -10.08 2.86
N ASP A 120 11.41 -8.90 2.92
CA ASP A 120 12.75 -8.59 2.38
C ASP A 120 12.85 -8.88 0.86
N GLY A 121 11.81 -8.66 0.06
CA GLY A 121 11.85 -8.91 -1.38
C GLY A 121 11.89 -10.40 -1.76
N ARG A 122 11.48 -11.33 -0.88
CA ARG A 122 11.49 -12.79 -1.15
C ARG A 122 10.54 -13.20 -2.28
N LEU A 123 9.38 -12.55 -2.41
CA LEU A 123 8.41 -12.80 -3.49
C LEU A 123 8.99 -12.24 -4.81
N SER A 124 9.57 -11.03 -4.81
CA SER A 124 10.32 -10.49 -5.96
C SER A 124 11.45 -11.43 -6.40
N ARG A 125 12.23 -11.97 -5.47
CA ARG A 125 13.31 -12.93 -5.79
C ARG A 125 12.78 -14.23 -6.40
N ALA A 126 11.61 -14.72 -5.99
CA ALA A 126 10.97 -15.88 -6.61
C ALA A 126 10.36 -15.58 -7.99
N ALA A 127 9.83 -14.38 -8.21
CA ALA A 127 9.39 -13.91 -9.52
C ALA A 127 10.57 -13.77 -10.50
N LEU A 128 11.69 -13.16 -10.07
CA LEU A 128 12.93 -13.05 -10.86
C LEU A 128 13.57 -14.40 -11.19
N LEU A 129 13.33 -15.43 -10.38
CA LEU A 129 13.77 -16.82 -10.64
C LEU A 129 12.80 -17.63 -11.51
N GLY A 130 11.64 -17.06 -11.88
CA GLY A 130 10.64 -17.75 -12.71
C GLY A 130 9.91 -18.91 -12.02
N ILE A 131 9.90 -18.95 -10.68
CA ILE A 131 9.30 -20.04 -9.87
C ILE A 131 8.01 -19.63 -9.15
N TYR A 132 7.53 -18.41 -9.41
CA TYR A 132 6.38 -17.81 -8.73
C TYR A 132 5.03 -18.38 -9.21
N PRO A 133 3.99 -18.49 -8.36
CA PRO A 133 2.65 -18.95 -8.75
C PRO A 133 1.99 -18.06 -9.80
N GLY A 134 1.01 -18.59 -10.53
CA GLY A 134 0.28 -17.81 -11.53
C GLY A 134 -0.97 -18.51 -12.07
N PRO A 135 -0.86 -19.70 -12.69
CA PRO A 135 -2.03 -20.50 -13.08
C PRO A 135 -2.88 -20.91 -11.87
N ILE A 136 -4.19 -21.09 -12.09
CA ILE A 136 -5.10 -21.67 -11.07
C ILE A 136 -4.56 -23.03 -10.62
N GLU A 137 -4.66 -23.33 -9.32
CA GLU A 137 -4.10 -24.54 -8.70
C GLU A 137 -2.55 -24.62 -8.82
N THR A 138 -1.89 -23.45 -8.72
CA THR A 138 -0.48 -23.32 -8.31
C THR A 138 -0.37 -22.54 -6.99
N CYS A 139 0.61 -22.87 -6.16
CA CYS A 139 0.87 -22.20 -4.89
C CYS A 139 2.36 -22.22 -4.52
N GLN A 140 2.83 -21.18 -3.83
CA GLN A 140 4.13 -21.14 -3.16
C GLN A 140 3.96 -20.60 -1.73
N VAL A 141 4.64 -21.23 -0.77
CA VAL A 141 4.66 -20.81 0.63
C VAL A 141 6.02 -20.19 0.94
N PHE A 142 6.00 -18.97 1.47
CA PHE A 142 7.18 -18.25 1.94
C PHE A 142 7.09 -18.17 3.46
N THR A 143 7.94 -18.91 4.17
CA THR A 143 8.05 -18.85 5.63
C THR A 143 9.35 -18.17 6.00
N ASP A 144 9.32 -17.32 7.02
CA ASP A 144 10.54 -16.77 7.58
C ASP A 144 11.24 -17.81 8.48
N PRO A 145 12.55 -18.08 8.31
CA PRO A 145 13.32 -18.78 9.35
C PRO A 145 13.43 -17.97 10.65
N ASP A 146 13.35 -16.64 10.60
CA ASP A 146 13.25 -15.81 11.81
C ASP A 146 11.80 -15.76 12.29
N GLU A 147 11.51 -16.56 13.32
CA GLU A 147 10.21 -16.77 14.03
C GLU A 147 9.43 -15.50 14.46
N TRP A 148 9.91 -14.29 14.17
CA TRP A 148 9.45 -13.02 14.75
C TRP A 148 9.07 -11.95 13.72
N THR A 149 9.17 -12.23 12.42
CA THR A 149 8.80 -11.27 11.37
C THR A 149 7.30 -11.19 11.13
N ARG A 150 6.86 -10.14 10.43
CA ARG A 150 5.50 -9.59 10.50
C ARG A 150 5.01 -9.18 9.10
N PRO A 151 4.13 -9.96 8.45
CA PRO A 151 3.55 -11.22 8.93
C PRO A 151 4.57 -12.38 8.96
N PRO A 152 4.27 -13.51 9.65
CA PRO A 152 5.15 -14.68 9.75
C PRO A 152 5.52 -15.37 8.43
N GLY A 153 4.89 -14.96 7.32
CA GLY A 153 5.11 -15.48 5.99
C GLY A 153 3.95 -15.17 5.04
N ALA A 154 4.10 -15.61 3.79
CA ALA A 154 3.11 -15.51 2.74
C ALA A 154 2.69 -16.90 2.23
N VAL A 155 1.44 -17.01 1.80
CA VAL A 155 0.96 -18.09 0.93
C VAL A 155 0.45 -17.43 -0.34
N VAL A 156 1.12 -17.67 -1.47
CA VAL A 156 0.76 -17.04 -2.76
C VAL A 156 0.02 -18.06 -3.60
N ALA A 157 -1.22 -17.75 -3.97
CA ALA A 157 -2.06 -18.60 -4.82
C ALA A 157 -2.14 -18.05 -6.26
N GLY A 158 -1.94 -18.89 -7.27
CA GLY A 158 -2.13 -18.48 -8.67
C GLY A 158 -3.62 -18.31 -9.01
N LEU A 159 -3.98 -17.16 -9.59
CA LEU A 159 -5.37 -16.79 -9.92
C LEU A 159 -5.80 -17.18 -11.34
N GLY A 160 -4.86 -17.55 -12.22
CA GLY A 160 -5.09 -17.68 -13.65
C GLY A 160 -5.09 -16.32 -14.37
N PRO A 161 -5.43 -16.26 -15.67
CA PRO A 161 -5.37 -15.01 -16.43
C PRO A 161 -6.35 -13.95 -15.90
N ILE A 162 -5.93 -12.68 -16.02
CA ILE A 162 -6.76 -11.50 -15.70
C ILE A 162 -8.08 -11.56 -16.49
N GLY A 163 -9.17 -11.09 -15.87
CA GLY A 163 -10.53 -11.20 -16.42
C GLY A 163 -11.15 -12.61 -16.37
N GLY A 164 -10.36 -13.66 -16.10
CA GLY A 164 -10.83 -15.04 -15.95
C GLY A 164 -11.22 -15.45 -14.52
N LEU A 165 -11.11 -14.55 -13.53
CA LEU A 165 -11.38 -14.87 -12.14
C LEU A 165 -12.89 -14.93 -11.84
N SER A 166 -13.31 -15.99 -11.15
CA SER A 166 -14.67 -16.22 -10.67
C SER A 166 -14.60 -16.69 -9.21
N ALA A 167 -15.69 -16.54 -8.44
CA ALA A 167 -15.75 -17.09 -7.09
C ALA A 167 -15.44 -18.61 -7.06
N ALA A 168 -15.85 -19.35 -8.09
CA ALA A 168 -15.57 -20.78 -8.22
C ALA A 168 -14.09 -21.09 -8.50
N SER A 169 -13.39 -20.28 -9.31
CA SER A 169 -11.95 -20.46 -9.54
C SER A 169 -11.09 -19.97 -8.37
N LEU A 170 -11.47 -18.88 -7.70
CA LEU A 170 -10.83 -18.43 -6.47
C LEU A 170 -10.95 -19.47 -5.34
N ALA A 171 -12.12 -20.10 -5.18
CA ALA A 171 -12.31 -21.17 -4.20
C ALA A 171 -11.41 -22.39 -4.47
N ARG A 172 -11.09 -22.69 -5.73
CA ARG A 172 -10.11 -23.76 -6.07
C ARG A 172 -8.68 -23.34 -5.77
N ALA A 173 -8.28 -22.12 -6.14
CA ALA A 173 -6.95 -21.59 -5.85
C ALA A 173 -6.69 -21.54 -4.33
N THR A 174 -7.67 -21.06 -3.56
CA THR A 174 -7.66 -21.07 -2.09
C THR A 174 -7.53 -22.50 -1.55
N ALA A 175 -8.39 -23.44 -1.98
CA ALA A 175 -8.34 -24.82 -1.50
C ALA A 175 -6.98 -25.49 -1.78
N HIS A 176 -6.40 -25.27 -2.97
CA HIS A 176 -5.07 -25.76 -3.30
C HIS A 176 -3.99 -25.13 -2.40
N ALA A 177 -3.99 -23.82 -2.24
CA ALA A 177 -3.00 -23.11 -1.44
C ALA A 177 -3.03 -23.50 0.06
N VAL A 178 -4.23 -23.66 0.62
CA VAL A 178 -4.45 -24.13 1.99
C VAL A 178 -3.92 -25.57 2.17
N LEU A 179 -4.18 -26.48 1.22
CA LEU A 179 -3.64 -27.85 1.24
C LEU A 179 -2.10 -27.86 1.14
N THR A 180 -1.52 -27.00 0.31
CA THR A 180 -0.05 -26.86 0.17
C THR A 180 0.59 -26.37 1.46
N SER A 181 0.00 -25.36 2.11
CA SER A 181 0.43 -24.89 3.44
C SER A 181 0.32 -25.98 4.51
N ALA A 182 -0.81 -26.70 4.56
CA ALA A 182 -1.03 -27.79 5.51
C ALA A 182 0.01 -28.92 5.39
N LEU A 183 0.37 -29.29 4.15
CA LEU A 183 1.39 -30.30 3.89
C LEU A 183 2.80 -29.84 4.33
N GLY A 184 3.13 -28.55 4.19
CA GLY A 184 4.40 -27.99 4.67
C GLY A 184 4.56 -28.07 6.19
N HIS A 185 3.49 -27.83 6.95
CA HIS A 185 3.50 -27.96 8.41
C HIS A 185 3.57 -29.42 8.91
N LEU A 186 3.19 -30.40 8.08
CA LEU A 186 3.42 -31.82 8.38
C LEU A 186 4.90 -32.20 8.24
N THR A 187 5.54 -31.80 7.14
CA THR A 187 6.93 -32.20 6.84
C THR A 187 7.97 -31.50 7.72
N ALA A 188 7.73 -30.25 8.12
CA ALA A 188 8.62 -29.52 9.03
C ALA A 188 8.61 -30.10 10.47
N GLY A 189 7.45 -30.57 10.94
CA GLY A 189 7.25 -31.03 12.32
C GLY A 189 7.53 -32.52 12.54
N ALA A 190 8.65 -33.04 12.04
CA ALA A 190 8.99 -34.47 12.04
C ALA A 190 9.56 -34.98 13.39
N SER A 191 8.77 -34.87 14.48
CA SER A 191 9.08 -35.53 15.76
C SER A 191 7.80 -35.97 16.48
N ALA A 192 7.87 -37.18 17.05
CA ALA A 192 6.85 -37.88 17.83
C ALA A 192 5.50 -38.18 17.16
N THR A 193 4.98 -39.38 17.47
CA THR A 193 3.62 -39.82 17.16
C THR A 193 2.62 -39.13 18.09
N SER A 194 1.87 -38.14 17.59
CA SER A 194 0.67 -37.61 18.25
C SER A 194 -0.58 -38.04 17.48
N THR A 195 -1.56 -38.64 18.16
CA THR A 195 -2.90 -38.93 17.62
C THR A 195 -3.84 -37.72 17.69
N GLU A 196 -3.28 -36.51 17.82
CA GLU A 196 -4.03 -35.26 17.92
C GLU A 196 -3.96 -34.48 16.60
N VAL A 197 -5.10 -33.98 16.13
CA VAL A 197 -5.23 -33.23 14.88
C VAL A 197 -4.58 -31.85 15.03
N ARG A 198 -3.50 -31.59 14.27
CA ARG A 198 -2.76 -30.31 14.32
C ARG A 198 -3.66 -29.15 13.86
N GLN A 199 -3.90 -28.21 14.77
CA GLN A 199 -4.76 -27.04 14.55
C GLN A 199 -3.94 -25.91 13.90
N LEU A 200 -4.00 -25.80 12.56
CA LEU A 200 -3.39 -24.71 11.80
C LEU A 200 -4.28 -23.46 11.78
N ARG A 201 -3.69 -22.31 11.48
CA ARG A 201 -4.38 -21.03 11.38
C ARG A 201 -3.79 -20.22 10.23
N LEU A 202 -4.62 -19.46 9.53
CA LEU A 202 -4.22 -18.67 8.36
C LEU A 202 -4.81 -17.26 8.43
N SER A 203 -4.08 -16.29 7.90
CA SER A 203 -4.59 -14.96 7.62
C SER A 203 -4.78 -14.82 6.10
N SER A 204 -5.67 -13.94 5.64
CA SER A 204 -5.93 -13.72 4.21
C SER A 204 -6.26 -12.26 3.96
N LEU A 205 -5.81 -11.73 2.82
CA LEU A 205 -6.39 -10.50 2.28
C LEU A 205 -7.73 -10.80 1.60
N LEU A 206 -8.47 -9.76 1.20
CA LEU A 206 -9.61 -9.89 0.28
C LEU A 206 -9.14 -10.11 -1.16
N ILE A 207 -8.91 -11.38 -1.51
CA ILE A 207 -8.28 -11.78 -2.78
C ILE A 207 -9.20 -11.47 -3.98
N GLY A 208 -8.63 -10.88 -5.03
CA GLY A 208 -9.34 -10.62 -6.27
C GLY A 208 -10.38 -9.50 -6.17
N THR A 209 -10.37 -8.67 -5.13
CA THR A 209 -11.30 -7.51 -4.95
C THR A 209 -10.74 -6.19 -5.48
N GLY A 210 -9.81 -6.25 -6.45
CA GLY A 210 -9.31 -5.06 -7.15
C GLY A 210 -10.37 -4.43 -8.07
N GLN A 211 -9.98 -3.38 -8.80
CA GLN A 211 -10.81 -2.86 -9.91
C GLN A 211 -11.02 -3.96 -10.96
N GLY A 212 -12.25 -4.14 -11.44
CA GLY A 212 -12.62 -5.25 -12.32
C GLY A 212 -12.61 -6.64 -11.68
N GLY A 213 -12.39 -6.71 -10.37
CA GLY A 213 -12.38 -7.94 -9.59
C GLY A 213 -13.76 -8.46 -9.17
N LEU A 214 -13.74 -9.44 -8.29
CA LEU A 214 -14.91 -9.95 -7.60
C LEU A 214 -15.44 -8.93 -6.57
N PRO A 215 -16.77 -8.83 -6.38
CA PRO A 215 -17.33 -8.17 -5.20
C PRO A 215 -16.73 -8.72 -3.90
N VAL A 216 -16.64 -7.89 -2.86
CA VAL A 216 -16.12 -8.31 -1.53
C VAL A 216 -16.88 -9.54 -1.01
N ARG A 217 -18.20 -9.59 -1.22
CA ARG A 217 -19.05 -10.74 -0.90
C ARG A 217 -18.57 -12.04 -1.56
N ASP A 218 -18.33 -12.00 -2.86
CA ASP A 218 -17.97 -13.16 -3.67
C ASP A 218 -16.56 -13.65 -3.34
N SER A 219 -15.65 -12.72 -3.00
CA SER A 219 -14.31 -13.03 -2.48
C SER A 219 -14.38 -13.74 -1.11
N VAL A 220 -15.14 -13.19 -0.14
CA VAL A 220 -15.34 -13.82 1.18
C VAL A 220 -15.98 -15.21 1.03
N GLN A 221 -17.04 -15.35 0.23
CA GLN A 221 -17.69 -16.64 0.01
C GLN A 221 -16.74 -17.65 -0.66
N ALA A 222 -15.91 -17.21 -1.61
CA ALA A 222 -14.90 -18.07 -2.26
C ALA A 222 -13.79 -18.51 -1.29
N LEU A 223 -13.32 -17.63 -0.41
CA LEU A 223 -12.32 -17.95 0.63
C LEU A 223 -12.86 -19.02 1.59
N LEU A 224 -14.09 -18.83 2.12
CA LEU A 224 -14.76 -19.80 2.99
C LEU A 224 -14.94 -21.15 2.27
N THR A 225 -15.47 -21.13 1.05
CA THR A 225 -15.65 -22.35 0.23
C THR A 225 -14.32 -23.07 -0.06
N GLY A 226 -13.22 -22.31 -0.18
CA GLY A 226 -11.89 -22.86 -0.39
C GLY A 226 -11.32 -23.55 0.86
N VAL A 227 -11.45 -22.91 2.03
CA VAL A 227 -11.02 -23.49 3.32
C VAL A 227 -11.84 -24.71 3.69
N GLN A 228 -13.16 -24.68 3.49
CA GLN A 228 -14.05 -25.83 3.69
C GLN A 228 -13.58 -27.05 2.88
N ARG A 229 -13.44 -26.88 1.56
CA ARG A 229 -12.97 -27.93 0.64
C ARG A 229 -11.56 -28.45 0.95
N ALA A 230 -10.72 -27.64 1.60
CA ALA A 230 -9.41 -28.10 2.08
C ALA A 230 -9.56 -28.96 3.34
N ASN A 231 -10.36 -28.53 4.32
CA ASN A 231 -10.65 -29.31 5.54
C ASN A 231 -11.34 -30.64 5.23
N ASP A 232 -12.35 -30.66 4.34
CA ASP A 232 -13.00 -31.90 3.86
C ASP A 232 -11.95 -32.89 3.34
N ARG A 233 -11.06 -32.43 2.46
CA ARG A 233 -10.01 -33.28 1.86
C ARG A 233 -8.96 -33.75 2.86
N LEU A 234 -8.63 -32.95 3.89
CA LEU A 234 -7.72 -33.36 4.95
C LEU A 234 -8.34 -34.48 5.80
N ALA A 235 -9.61 -34.32 6.21
CA ALA A 235 -10.36 -35.31 6.97
C ALA A 235 -10.59 -36.61 6.16
N ASP A 236 -11.04 -36.50 4.90
CA ASP A 236 -11.28 -37.65 4.00
C ASP A 236 -9.99 -38.43 3.66
N THR A 237 -8.82 -37.87 3.93
CA THR A 237 -7.50 -38.49 3.72
C THR A 237 -6.85 -38.99 5.04
N ASP A 238 -7.52 -38.84 6.18
CA ASP A 238 -6.99 -39.11 7.54
C ASP A 238 -5.63 -38.40 7.81
N LEU A 239 -5.47 -37.20 7.23
CA LEU A 239 -4.35 -36.32 7.55
C LEU A 239 -4.72 -35.54 8.80
N GLY A 240 -4.05 -35.84 9.93
CA GLY A 240 -4.27 -35.21 11.24
C GLY A 240 -3.89 -33.72 11.30
N VAL A 241 -4.55 -32.90 10.49
CA VAL A 241 -4.41 -31.45 10.33
C VAL A 241 -5.77 -30.84 10.04
N HIS A 242 -6.09 -29.71 10.67
CA HIS A 242 -7.31 -28.95 10.41
C HIS A 242 -7.02 -27.45 10.44
N ILE A 243 -7.67 -26.66 9.57
CA ILE A 243 -7.59 -25.21 9.59
C ILE A 243 -8.58 -24.67 10.63
N ALA A 244 -8.10 -24.43 11.84
CA ALA A 244 -8.90 -24.06 13.00
C ALA A 244 -9.31 -22.58 13.04
N GLU A 245 -8.57 -21.70 12.38
CA GLU A 245 -8.88 -20.27 12.33
C GLU A 245 -8.49 -19.61 11.00
N LEU A 246 -9.39 -18.79 10.46
CA LEU A 246 -9.19 -17.90 9.32
C LEU A 246 -9.39 -16.44 9.76
N GLU A 247 -8.34 -15.65 9.71
CA GLU A 247 -8.40 -14.18 9.84
C GLU A 247 -8.47 -13.55 8.44
N ILE A 248 -9.52 -12.82 8.12
CA ILE A 248 -9.53 -11.94 6.94
C ILE A 248 -9.12 -10.54 7.40
N ILE A 249 -8.00 -10.03 6.90
CA ILE A 249 -7.47 -8.70 7.25
C ILE A 249 -7.57 -7.75 6.06
N GLU A 250 -8.07 -6.55 6.32
CA GLU A 250 -8.29 -5.50 5.32
C GLU A 250 -7.94 -4.13 5.93
N LEU A 251 -7.30 -3.28 5.13
CA LEU A 251 -6.79 -1.97 5.54
C LEU A 251 -7.91 -0.92 5.62
N TRP A 252 -8.91 -1.01 4.74
CA TRP A 252 -9.96 0.00 4.57
C TRP A 252 -11.26 -0.36 5.29
N GLN A 253 -11.75 0.56 6.12
CA GLN A 253 -12.91 0.31 7.00
C GLN A 253 -14.17 -0.12 6.24
N ASP A 254 -14.47 0.52 5.11
CA ASP A 254 -15.65 0.23 4.28
C ASP A 254 -15.61 -1.17 3.67
N ARG A 255 -14.43 -1.65 3.27
CA ARG A 255 -14.21 -3.01 2.76
C ARG A 255 -14.27 -4.05 3.89
N ALA A 256 -13.70 -3.74 5.04
CA ALA A 256 -13.73 -4.60 6.21
C ALA A 256 -15.19 -4.77 6.74
N LEU A 257 -16.00 -3.71 6.71
CA LEU A 257 -17.43 -3.79 7.03
C LEU A 257 -18.23 -4.62 6.01
N GLN A 258 -17.98 -4.44 4.70
CA GLN A 258 -18.55 -5.30 3.66
C GLN A 258 -18.18 -6.78 3.85
N ALA A 259 -16.96 -7.07 4.34
CA ALA A 259 -16.54 -8.43 4.65
C ALA A 259 -17.27 -9.02 5.87
N VAL A 260 -17.56 -8.22 6.90
CA VAL A 260 -18.41 -8.64 8.05
C VAL A 260 -19.84 -8.94 7.60
N GLU A 261 -20.44 -8.09 6.76
CA GLU A 261 -21.80 -8.32 6.23
C GLU A 261 -21.86 -9.56 5.32
N ALA A 262 -20.84 -9.76 4.48
CA ALA A 262 -20.70 -10.95 3.64
C ALA A 262 -20.53 -12.23 4.47
N LEU A 263 -19.71 -12.19 5.52
CA LEU A 263 -19.52 -13.32 6.44
C LEU A 263 -20.82 -13.66 7.17
N GLY A 264 -21.49 -12.67 7.76
CA GLY A 264 -22.78 -12.87 8.41
C GLY A 264 -23.84 -13.45 7.47
N SER A 265 -23.91 -12.94 6.23
CA SER A 265 -24.81 -13.46 5.20
C SER A 265 -24.51 -14.91 4.81
N SER A 266 -23.23 -15.26 4.68
CA SER A 266 -22.77 -16.59 4.24
C SER A 266 -22.99 -17.71 5.25
N LEU A 267 -23.18 -17.36 6.53
CA LEU A 267 -23.40 -18.30 7.63
C LEU A 267 -24.86 -18.37 8.12
N THR A 268 -25.80 -17.86 7.32
CA THR A 268 -27.25 -17.92 7.65
C THR A 268 -27.88 -19.28 7.44
N SER A 269 -27.42 -20.06 6.44
CA SER A 269 -27.91 -21.42 6.14
C SER A 269 -27.06 -22.12 5.08
N GLY A 270 -27.04 -23.46 5.10
CA GLY A 270 -26.31 -24.31 4.15
C GLY A 270 -24.90 -24.69 4.62
N GLU A 271 -24.19 -25.49 3.82
CA GLU A 271 -22.96 -26.22 4.19
C GLU A 271 -21.87 -25.36 4.87
N LEU A 272 -21.79 -24.07 4.56
CA LEU A 272 -20.85 -23.13 5.21
C LEU A 272 -21.21 -22.85 6.68
N ALA A 273 -22.50 -22.76 7.02
CA ALA A 273 -22.95 -22.58 8.40
C ALA A 273 -22.61 -23.81 9.27
N ASP A 274 -22.63 -25.00 8.68
CA ASP A 274 -22.27 -26.27 9.33
C ASP A 274 -20.74 -26.45 9.50
N SER A 275 -19.94 -25.59 8.85
CA SER A 275 -18.46 -25.71 8.79
C SER A 275 -17.69 -24.61 9.53
N PHE A 276 -18.35 -23.48 9.84
CA PHE A 276 -17.69 -22.26 10.34
C PHE A 276 -18.41 -21.63 11.53
N THR A 277 -17.64 -21.04 12.45
CA THR A 277 -18.14 -20.17 13.53
C THR A 277 -17.49 -18.79 13.46
N ALA A 278 -18.26 -17.71 13.60
CA ALA A 278 -17.79 -16.35 13.29
C ALA A 278 -18.06 -15.32 14.39
N GLY A 279 -17.07 -14.47 14.66
CA GLY A 279 -17.26 -13.23 15.40
C GLY A 279 -17.70 -12.11 14.46
N LEU A 280 -18.99 -11.76 14.43
CA LEU A 280 -19.53 -10.66 13.61
C LEU A 280 -19.22 -9.26 14.18
N ARG A 281 -18.10 -9.11 14.89
CA ARG A 281 -17.56 -7.84 15.39
C ARG A 281 -16.15 -7.67 14.84
N LEU A 282 -15.92 -6.52 14.22
CA LEU A 282 -14.63 -6.15 13.64
C LEU A 282 -13.54 -6.04 14.72
N GLU A 283 -12.41 -6.72 14.54
CA GLU A 283 -11.22 -6.53 15.37
C GLU A 283 -10.37 -5.38 14.82
N GLU A 284 -10.19 -4.30 15.57
CA GLU A 284 -9.27 -3.22 15.16
C GLU A 284 -7.79 -3.65 15.31
N ARG A 285 -6.97 -3.24 14.34
CA ARG A 285 -5.51 -3.37 14.31
C ARG A 285 -4.85 -1.99 14.12
N PRO A 286 -3.54 -1.84 14.38
CA PRO A 286 -2.81 -0.62 14.05
C PRO A 286 -2.71 -0.40 12.53
N GLY A 287 -2.31 0.79 12.10
CA GLY A 287 -2.15 1.15 10.68
C GLY A 287 -3.45 1.32 9.87
N ARG A 288 -4.61 0.95 10.44
CA ARG A 288 -5.92 0.92 9.76
C ARG A 288 -6.34 2.25 9.14
N GLN A 289 -6.97 2.20 7.98
CA GLN A 289 -7.35 3.38 7.21
C GLN A 289 -8.87 3.52 7.07
N ARG A 290 -9.33 4.76 7.04
CA ARG A 290 -10.73 5.17 6.82
C ARG A 290 -10.81 6.09 5.60
N ARG A 291 -11.97 6.16 4.97
CA ARG A 291 -12.26 7.07 3.85
C ARG A 291 -13.75 7.42 3.85
N LEU A 292 -14.08 8.70 3.69
CA LEU A 292 -15.48 9.16 3.57
C LEU A 292 -16.05 8.85 2.19
N LEU A 293 -15.22 9.03 1.16
CA LEU A 293 -15.55 8.76 -0.23
C LEU A 293 -14.61 7.68 -0.75
N PHE A 294 -15.20 6.59 -1.26
CA PHE A 294 -14.50 5.71 -2.18
C PHE A 294 -14.96 6.06 -3.59
N GLN A 295 -14.12 6.79 -4.32
CA GLN A 295 -14.12 6.70 -5.78
C GLN A 295 -13.16 5.57 -6.16
N GLU A 296 -13.56 4.72 -7.11
CA GLU A 296 -12.61 3.87 -7.80
C GLU A 296 -11.54 4.76 -8.47
N PRO A 297 -10.24 4.43 -8.38
CA PRO A 297 -9.20 5.15 -9.10
C PRO A 297 -9.53 5.26 -10.59
N THR A 298 -9.57 6.49 -11.12
CA THR A 298 -9.65 6.74 -12.56
C THR A 298 -8.39 6.18 -13.22
N GLY A 299 -8.56 5.31 -14.22
CA GLY A 299 -7.44 4.63 -14.88
C GLY A 299 -7.42 3.10 -14.77
N TRP A 300 -8.54 2.47 -14.39
CA TRP A 300 -8.78 1.03 -14.62
C TRP A 300 -8.39 0.69 -16.06
N TRP A 301 -7.54 -0.31 -16.27
CA TRP A 301 -7.16 -0.81 -17.60
C TRP A 301 -8.20 -1.80 -18.14
N GLN A 302 -9.19 -1.29 -18.88
CA GLN A 302 -10.27 -2.11 -19.43
C GLN A 302 -9.70 -3.09 -20.45
N GLN A 303 -9.80 -4.39 -20.17
CA GLN A 303 -9.35 -5.42 -21.11
C GLN A 303 -10.40 -5.67 -22.18
N VAL A 304 -10.05 -5.34 -23.42
CA VAL A 304 -10.80 -5.69 -24.64
C VAL A 304 -9.89 -6.56 -25.50
N ARG A 305 -10.29 -7.83 -25.67
CA ARG A 305 -9.62 -8.75 -26.57
C ARG A 305 -10.19 -8.63 -27.97
N VAL A 306 -9.31 -8.68 -28.98
CA VAL A 306 -9.61 -8.54 -30.41
C VAL A 306 -8.90 -9.64 -31.19
N ARG A 307 -9.66 -10.57 -31.78
CA ARG A 307 -9.14 -11.63 -32.65
C ARG A 307 -9.53 -11.41 -34.11
N SER A 308 -8.73 -11.96 -35.01
CA SER A 308 -8.92 -11.90 -36.45
C SER A 308 -9.60 -13.16 -36.95
N GLU A 309 -10.82 -13.04 -37.47
CA GLU A 309 -11.54 -14.17 -38.05
C GLU A 309 -11.00 -14.52 -39.46
N PRO A 310 -11.07 -15.79 -39.90
CA PRO A 310 -10.55 -16.20 -41.20
C PRO A 310 -11.16 -15.43 -42.38
N ASP A 311 -12.45 -15.12 -42.31
CA ASP A 311 -13.19 -14.37 -43.32
C ASP A 311 -12.79 -12.88 -43.42
N GLY A 312 -12.26 -12.32 -42.33
CA GLY A 312 -11.86 -10.92 -42.19
C GLY A 312 -12.66 -10.11 -41.19
N GLY A 313 -13.66 -10.70 -40.54
CA GLY A 313 -14.26 -10.10 -39.36
C GLY A 313 -13.26 -9.96 -38.21
N LEU A 314 -13.61 -9.10 -37.25
CA LEU A 314 -12.91 -9.02 -35.97
C LEU A 314 -13.87 -9.46 -34.86
N SER A 315 -13.45 -10.37 -34.00
CA SER A 315 -14.23 -10.77 -32.83
C SER A 315 -13.70 -10.10 -31.56
N PHE A 316 -14.62 -9.45 -30.85
CA PHE A 316 -14.35 -8.65 -29.65
C PHE A 316 -14.88 -9.36 -28.41
N GLU A 317 -14.02 -9.51 -27.40
CA GLU A 317 -14.34 -10.02 -26.06
C GLU A 317 -13.95 -8.95 -25.02
N ALA A 318 -14.93 -8.18 -24.55
CA ALA A 318 -14.72 -7.12 -23.56
C ALA A 318 -15.11 -7.58 -22.14
N SER A 319 -14.20 -7.40 -21.19
CA SER A 319 -14.46 -7.62 -19.76
C SER A 319 -15.27 -6.44 -19.19
N MET A 320 -16.60 -6.49 -19.33
CA MET A 320 -17.50 -5.45 -18.82
C MET A 320 -17.67 -5.52 -17.29
N ARG A 321 -18.10 -4.40 -16.68
CA ARG A 321 -18.41 -4.24 -15.25
C ARG A 321 -19.62 -5.07 -14.75
N ARG A 322 -20.05 -6.11 -15.48
CA ARG A 322 -21.17 -7.03 -15.16
C ARG A 322 -20.83 -8.43 -15.64
N ALA A 323 -21.22 -9.46 -14.88
CA ALA A 323 -20.82 -10.84 -15.12
C ALA A 323 -21.24 -11.37 -16.52
N GLY A 324 -20.25 -11.59 -17.38
CA GLY A 324 -20.40 -12.19 -18.71
C GLY A 324 -19.55 -11.48 -19.77
N THR A 325 -18.81 -12.26 -20.56
CA THR A 325 -17.96 -11.76 -21.66
C THR A 325 -18.63 -12.09 -23.01
N PRO A 326 -19.52 -11.23 -23.54
CA PRO A 326 -20.20 -11.49 -24.80
C PRO A 326 -19.29 -11.25 -26.01
N THR A 327 -18.74 -12.33 -26.58
CA THR A 327 -18.05 -12.34 -27.87
C THR A 327 -18.95 -11.74 -28.96
N ARG A 328 -18.48 -10.71 -29.67
CA ARG A 328 -19.19 -10.08 -30.81
C ARG A 328 -18.30 -10.00 -32.04
N THR A 329 -18.76 -10.52 -33.17
CA THR A 329 -18.05 -10.41 -34.47
C THR A 329 -18.54 -9.19 -35.25
N VAL A 330 -17.61 -8.33 -35.67
CA VAL A 330 -17.84 -7.23 -36.60
C VAL A 330 -17.42 -7.67 -38.00
N PRO A 331 -18.34 -7.81 -38.97
CA PRO A 331 -18.00 -8.17 -40.35
C PRO A 331 -17.40 -6.95 -41.06
N THR A 332 -16.08 -6.95 -41.28
CA THR A 332 -15.39 -5.81 -41.91
C THR A 332 -15.22 -6.00 -43.42
N GLN A 333 -15.32 -4.91 -44.17
CA GLN A 333 -14.90 -4.91 -45.57
C GLN A 333 -13.39 -4.65 -45.62
N ARG A 334 -12.56 -5.71 -45.50
CA ARG A 334 -11.07 -5.66 -45.50
C ARG A 334 -10.52 -4.55 -46.41
N ALA A 335 -10.80 -4.61 -47.71
CA ALA A 335 -10.29 -3.66 -48.72
C ALA A 335 -10.77 -2.18 -48.61
N LEU A 336 -11.72 -1.86 -47.72
CA LEU A 336 -12.05 -0.48 -47.33
C LEU A 336 -11.25 -0.08 -46.09
N VAL A 337 -11.18 -0.97 -45.09
CA VAL A 337 -10.40 -0.80 -43.86
C VAL A 337 -8.91 -0.64 -44.18
N ASP A 338 -8.35 -1.52 -45.02
CA ASP A 338 -6.95 -1.49 -45.45
C ASP A 338 -6.57 -0.13 -46.06
N ARG A 339 -7.44 0.45 -46.90
CA ARG A 339 -7.22 1.78 -47.51
C ARG A 339 -7.29 2.94 -46.52
N LEU A 340 -8.17 2.83 -45.51
CA LEU A 340 -8.25 3.84 -44.44
C LEU A 340 -6.98 3.79 -43.59
N VAL A 341 -6.48 2.59 -43.28
CA VAL A 341 -5.19 2.38 -42.60
C VAL A 341 -4.04 2.96 -43.45
N GLU A 342 -3.95 2.62 -44.74
CA GLU A 342 -2.97 3.19 -45.68
C GLU A 342 -3.01 4.75 -45.61
N SER A 343 -4.19 5.37 -45.76
CA SER A 343 -4.32 6.83 -45.73
C SER A 343 -3.94 7.50 -44.40
N LEU A 344 -4.10 6.82 -43.27
CA LEU A 344 -3.74 7.31 -41.93
C LEU A 344 -2.26 7.16 -41.62
N VAL A 345 -1.53 6.31 -42.36
CA VAL A 345 -0.20 5.81 -42.04
C VAL A 345 0.87 6.29 -43.04
N ASP A 346 0.50 6.51 -44.31
CA ASP A 346 1.38 7.08 -45.34
C ASP A 346 1.56 8.61 -45.26
N SER A 347 0.79 9.28 -44.39
CA SER A 347 0.86 10.72 -44.15
C SER A 347 1.26 11.00 -42.69
N PRO A 348 2.20 11.92 -42.41
CA PRO A 348 2.44 12.39 -41.05
C PRO A 348 1.35 13.37 -40.57
N SER A 349 0.54 13.94 -41.47
CA SER A 349 -0.54 14.87 -41.11
C SER A 349 -1.81 14.11 -40.65
N PRO A 350 -2.45 14.49 -39.53
CA PRO A 350 -3.66 13.84 -39.04
C PRO A 350 -4.85 13.93 -40.01
N ASP A 351 -5.60 12.84 -40.17
CA ASP A 351 -6.93 12.82 -40.79
C ASP A 351 -7.99 12.32 -39.77
N PRO A 352 -8.66 13.21 -39.03
CA PRO A 352 -9.74 12.85 -38.12
C PRO A 352 -10.95 12.21 -38.82
N SER A 353 -11.16 12.46 -40.11
CA SER A 353 -12.28 11.90 -40.87
C SER A 353 -12.04 10.41 -41.17
N ALA A 354 -10.82 10.07 -41.59
CA ALA A 354 -10.42 8.67 -41.76
C ALA A 354 -10.36 7.94 -40.41
N ALA A 355 -9.87 8.58 -39.34
CA ALA A 355 -9.83 8.03 -37.99
C ALA A 355 -11.22 7.65 -37.45
N ARG A 356 -12.20 8.55 -37.53
CA ARG A 356 -13.60 8.30 -37.15
C ARG A 356 -14.24 7.22 -38.00
N THR A 357 -14.03 7.28 -39.32
CA THR A 357 -14.54 6.26 -40.24
C THR A 357 -13.98 4.88 -39.90
N LEU A 358 -12.71 4.78 -39.51
CA LEU A 358 -12.08 3.54 -39.09
C LEU A 358 -12.62 3.05 -37.74
N PHE A 359 -12.82 3.93 -36.75
CA PHE A 359 -13.47 3.58 -35.47
C PHE A 359 -14.89 3.03 -35.69
N GLU A 360 -15.68 3.71 -36.53
CA GLU A 360 -17.05 3.31 -36.87
C GLU A 360 -17.12 1.96 -37.60
N LEU A 361 -16.10 1.58 -38.37
CA LEU A 361 -16.02 0.31 -39.08
C LEU A 361 -15.42 -0.84 -38.24
N LEU A 362 -14.57 -0.56 -37.25
CA LEU A 362 -13.90 -1.59 -36.45
C LEU A 362 -14.67 -1.98 -35.19
N PHE A 363 -15.24 -1.01 -34.45
CA PHE A 363 -15.81 -1.31 -33.12
C PHE A 363 -17.28 -1.79 -33.17
N PRO A 364 -17.68 -2.74 -32.30
CA PRO A 364 -19.09 -3.05 -32.07
C PRO A 364 -19.85 -1.85 -31.50
N ASN A 365 -21.06 -1.55 -31.99
CA ASN A 365 -21.86 -0.40 -31.56
C ASN A 365 -22.12 -0.36 -30.04
N ASP A 366 -22.26 -1.53 -29.40
CA ASP A 366 -22.46 -1.62 -27.94
C ASP A 366 -21.21 -1.20 -27.13
N LEU A 367 -20.01 -1.25 -27.73
CA LEU A 367 -18.78 -0.70 -27.14
C LEU A 367 -18.62 0.79 -27.46
N LYS A 368 -19.05 1.26 -28.65
CA LYS A 368 -19.11 2.69 -28.96
C LYS A 368 -20.01 3.46 -27.97
N ALA A 369 -21.14 2.86 -27.59
CA ALA A 369 -22.02 3.38 -26.54
C ALA A 369 -21.38 3.46 -25.14
N GLN A 370 -20.20 2.84 -24.93
CA GLN A 370 -19.39 2.89 -23.71
C GLN A 370 -18.07 3.67 -23.91
N ALA A 371 -17.80 4.19 -25.12
CA ALA A 371 -16.63 4.99 -25.43
C ALA A 371 -16.54 6.33 -24.64
N PRO A 372 -17.64 6.92 -24.14
CA PRO A 372 -17.56 8.06 -23.21
C PRO A 372 -16.97 7.74 -21.81
N ASP A 373 -16.91 6.48 -21.36
CA ASP A 373 -16.41 6.13 -20.03
C ASP A 373 -14.87 6.27 -19.96
N THR A 374 -14.33 7.17 -19.14
CA THR A 374 -12.91 7.59 -19.11
C THR A 374 -11.88 6.59 -18.53
N ASP A 375 -12.16 5.28 -18.62
CA ASP A 375 -11.21 4.23 -18.23
C ASP A 375 -10.05 4.06 -19.25
N ASN A 376 -8.89 3.59 -18.79
CA ASN A 376 -7.76 3.23 -19.66
C ASN A 376 -8.07 1.92 -20.43
N LEU A 377 -7.29 1.60 -21.46
CA LEU A 377 -7.58 0.47 -22.36
C LEU A 377 -6.36 -0.47 -22.52
N VAL A 378 -6.54 -1.75 -22.20
CA VAL A 378 -5.62 -2.83 -22.61
C VAL A 378 -6.25 -3.62 -23.75
N LEU A 379 -5.61 -3.59 -24.92
CA LEU A 379 -6.01 -4.35 -26.10
C LEU A 379 -5.27 -5.68 -26.17
N LEU A 380 -5.96 -6.79 -25.88
CA LEU A 380 -5.44 -8.14 -26.14
C LEU A 380 -5.61 -8.44 -27.64
N VAL A 381 -4.56 -8.24 -28.44
CA VAL A 381 -4.57 -8.42 -29.89
C VAL A 381 -3.92 -9.75 -30.30
N ASP A 382 -4.44 -10.38 -31.35
CA ASP A 382 -3.73 -11.45 -32.04
C ASP A 382 -2.78 -10.88 -33.10
N ARG A 383 -1.90 -11.73 -33.66
CA ARG A 383 -0.98 -11.29 -34.74
C ARG A 383 -1.69 -10.74 -35.97
N GLY A 384 -2.96 -11.10 -36.18
CA GLY A 384 -3.77 -10.58 -37.28
C GLY A 384 -4.28 -9.16 -37.00
N SER A 385 -4.68 -8.83 -35.77
CA SER A 385 -5.29 -7.55 -35.39
C SER A 385 -4.28 -6.52 -34.87
N ALA A 386 -3.05 -6.97 -34.54
CA ALA A 386 -1.95 -6.11 -34.12
C ALA A 386 -1.53 -5.06 -35.17
N HIS A 387 -1.83 -5.25 -36.47
CA HIS A 387 -1.42 -4.28 -37.50
C HIS A 387 -2.30 -3.02 -37.59
N TYR A 388 -3.48 -2.99 -36.95
CA TYR A 388 -4.35 -1.81 -36.99
C TYR A 388 -3.81 -0.67 -36.10
N PRO A 389 -3.98 0.61 -36.51
CA PRO A 389 -3.53 1.78 -35.76
C PRO A 389 -4.57 2.16 -34.69
N TRP A 390 -4.77 1.27 -33.70
CA TRP A 390 -5.74 1.41 -32.61
C TRP A 390 -5.63 2.75 -31.85
N GLU A 391 -4.42 3.29 -31.76
CA GLU A 391 -4.09 4.57 -31.12
C GLU A 391 -4.68 5.78 -31.86
N LEU A 392 -4.83 5.72 -33.20
CA LEU A 392 -5.32 6.84 -34.01
C LEU A 392 -6.85 6.98 -34.06
N LEU A 393 -7.59 6.04 -33.45
CA LEU A 393 -9.05 6.04 -33.53
C LEU A 393 -9.66 7.22 -32.76
N ASP A 394 -10.81 7.71 -33.25
CA ASP A 394 -11.54 8.86 -32.72
C ASP A 394 -13.03 8.49 -32.62
N ASP A 395 -13.62 8.67 -31.44
CA ASP A 395 -14.91 8.10 -31.03
C ASP A 395 -16.07 9.11 -31.03
N HIS A 396 -15.86 10.30 -31.60
CA HIS A 396 -16.80 11.43 -31.55
C HIS A 396 -17.05 11.98 -30.13
N GLY A 397 -16.01 12.55 -29.53
CA GLY A 397 -16.18 13.59 -28.50
C GLY A 397 -17.10 14.74 -28.99
N THR A 398 -17.72 15.46 -28.06
CA THR A 398 -18.44 16.71 -28.36
C THR A 398 -17.49 17.77 -28.92
N GLU A 399 -17.99 18.86 -29.52
CA GLU A 399 -17.11 19.92 -30.08
C GLU A 399 -16.19 20.60 -29.02
N GLU A 400 -16.47 20.38 -27.73
CA GLU A 400 -15.65 20.81 -26.59
C GLU A 400 -14.49 19.83 -26.30
N ASP A 401 -14.67 18.53 -26.58
CA ASP A 401 -13.71 17.44 -26.39
C ASP A 401 -12.84 17.26 -27.65
N ARG A 402 -11.68 17.92 -27.68
CA ARG A 402 -10.81 17.97 -28.89
C ARG A 402 -9.67 16.94 -28.90
N GLU A 403 -9.58 16.09 -27.87
CA GLU A 403 -8.50 15.10 -27.69
C GLU A 403 -8.84 13.74 -28.35
N PRO A 404 -7.94 13.14 -29.17
CA PRO A 404 -8.14 11.79 -29.72
C PRO A 404 -8.21 10.70 -28.65
N LEU A 405 -8.83 9.55 -28.97
CA LEU A 405 -9.06 8.47 -28.00
C LEU A 405 -7.77 7.93 -27.37
N GLY A 406 -6.72 7.74 -28.18
CA GLY A 406 -5.40 7.30 -27.73
C GLY A 406 -4.55 8.36 -27.02
N VAL A 407 -5.09 9.57 -26.84
CA VAL A 407 -4.53 10.66 -26.02
C VAL A 407 -5.34 10.82 -24.73
N ARG A 408 -6.68 10.88 -24.85
CA ARG A 408 -7.63 11.02 -23.72
C ARG A 408 -7.64 9.79 -22.80
N ARG A 409 -7.22 8.62 -23.29
CA ARG A 409 -7.05 7.37 -22.53
C ARG A 409 -5.61 6.86 -22.64
N GLY A 410 -5.08 6.29 -21.56
CA GLY A 410 -3.94 5.40 -21.65
C GLY A 410 -4.32 4.15 -22.45
N LEU A 411 -3.50 3.77 -23.44
CA LEU A 411 -3.73 2.61 -24.30
C LEU A 411 -2.46 1.76 -24.42
N VAL A 412 -2.53 0.50 -23.98
CA VAL A 412 -1.45 -0.50 -24.03
C VAL A 412 -1.96 -1.76 -24.73
N ARG A 413 -1.09 -2.46 -25.46
CA ARG A 413 -1.38 -3.70 -26.19
C ARG A 413 -0.81 -4.90 -25.43
N GLN A 414 -1.45 -6.06 -25.55
CA GLN A 414 -0.94 -7.36 -25.10
C GLN A 414 -1.17 -8.40 -26.19
N LEU A 415 -0.23 -9.33 -26.37
CA LEU A 415 -0.32 -10.35 -27.42
C LEU A 415 -1.10 -11.57 -26.90
N GLU A 416 -2.24 -11.89 -27.51
CA GLU A 416 -2.96 -13.13 -27.19
C GLU A 416 -2.22 -14.36 -27.73
N GLY A 417 -2.13 -15.40 -26.90
CA GLY A 417 -1.56 -16.69 -27.30
C GLY A 417 -0.04 -16.72 -27.36
N SER A 418 0.64 -15.72 -26.79
CA SER A 418 2.10 -15.65 -26.79
C SER A 418 2.71 -16.89 -26.11
N SER A 419 3.53 -17.63 -26.86
CA SER A 419 4.22 -18.82 -26.35
C SER A 419 5.52 -18.40 -25.66
N MET A 420 5.40 -17.50 -24.69
CA MET A 420 6.53 -16.94 -23.95
C MET A 420 7.40 -18.06 -23.38
N ARG A 421 8.72 -17.95 -23.55
CA ARG A 421 9.68 -19.03 -23.26
C ARG A 421 9.46 -19.59 -21.85
N SER A 422 9.39 -20.92 -21.73
CA SER A 422 9.07 -21.62 -20.48
C SER A 422 10.03 -21.35 -19.32
N HIS A 423 11.23 -20.84 -19.61
CA HIS A 423 12.05 -20.02 -18.71
C HIS A 423 12.55 -18.80 -19.48
N VAL A 424 12.22 -17.59 -19.01
CA VAL A 424 12.88 -16.33 -19.40
C VAL A 424 13.83 -15.93 -18.28
N LEU A 425 15.10 -15.70 -18.60
CA LEU A 425 16.05 -15.07 -17.68
C LEU A 425 16.11 -13.58 -18.01
N SER A 426 15.41 -12.75 -17.24
CA SER A 426 15.43 -11.29 -17.42
C SER A 426 16.79 -10.70 -17.03
N ALA A 427 17.25 -9.68 -17.75
CA ALA A 427 18.46 -8.94 -17.40
C ALA A 427 18.21 -7.98 -16.22
N THR A 428 18.67 -8.34 -15.02
CA THR A 428 18.50 -7.53 -13.79
C THR A 428 19.56 -6.43 -13.61
N SER A 429 20.63 -6.43 -14.40
CA SER A 429 21.70 -5.42 -14.34
C SER A 429 21.23 -4.06 -14.85
N SER A 430 21.56 -2.97 -14.14
CA SER A 430 21.34 -1.57 -14.57
C SER A 430 22.22 -1.17 -15.77
N ARG A 431 22.01 -1.83 -16.91
CA ARG A 431 22.73 -1.67 -18.17
C ARG A 431 21.76 -1.39 -19.30
N ALA A 432 22.13 -0.45 -20.17
CA ALA A 432 21.35 -0.11 -21.35
C ALA A 432 22.21 -0.08 -22.61
N LEU A 433 21.74 -0.74 -23.68
CA LEU A 433 22.29 -0.57 -25.01
C LEU A 433 21.46 0.48 -25.73
N VAL A 434 22.10 1.55 -26.19
CA VAL A 434 21.42 2.63 -26.90
C VAL A 434 22.11 2.79 -28.27
N VAL A 435 21.35 2.67 -29.35
CA VAL A 435 21.85 2.79 -30.74
C VAL A 435 21.09 3.93 -31.41
N GLY A 436 21.83 4.87 -32.00
CA GLY A 436 21.25 6.03 -32.70
C GLY A 436 21.97 6.29 -34.00
N ASP A 437 21.34 5.90 -35.10
CA ASP A 437 21.94 5.81 -36.44
C ASP A 437 23.08 4.78 -36.53
N THR A 438 23.34 4.28 -37.74
CA THR A 438 24.39 3.28 -38.01
C THR A 438 25.18 3.66 -39.26
N ALA A 439 26.37 3.11 -39.44
CA ALA A 439 27.12 3.20 -40.69
C ALA A 439 26.50 2.31 -41.79
N SER A 440 25.20 2.47 -42.01
CA SER A 440 24.32 1.71 -42.88
C SER A 440 24.67 1.81 -44.36
N GLY A 441 25.27 2.93 -44.78
CA GLY A 441 25.41 3.35 -46.17
C GLY A 441 24.19 4.11 -46.71
N LEU A 442 23.17 4.35 -45.89
CA LEU A 442 22.00 5.18 -46.19
C LEU A 442 22.24 6.65 -45.78
N SER A 443 21.23 7.50 -45.94
CA SER A 443 21.24 8.90 -45.52
C SER A 443 21.25 9.02 -44.00
N ALA A 444 22.36 9.48 -43.42
CA ALA A 444 22.51 9.66 -41.97
C ALA A 444 21.32 10.38 -41.32
N LEU A 445 21.01 10.01 -40.08
CA LEU A 445 19.82 10.43 -39.33
C LEU A 445 20.18 11.26 -38.08
N PRO A 446 20.51 12.57 -38.20
CA PRO A 446 20.87 13.41 -37.07
C PRO A 446 19.87 13.45 -35.91
N ALA A 447 18.58 13.14 -36.13
CA ALA A 447 17.58 13.05 -35.07
C ALA A 447 17.72 11.77 -34.23
N ALA A 448 17.80 10.59 -34.85
CA ALA A 448 18.11 9.33 -34.15
C ALA A 448 19.42 9.45 -33.35
N GLN A 449 20.42 10.16 -33.89
CA GLN A 449 21.66 10.45 -33.17
C GLN A 449 21.47 11.41 -31.97
N ARG A 450 20.46 12.29 -31.96
CA ARG A 450 20.14 13.16 -30.81
C ARG A 450 19.33 12.41 -29.76
N GLU A 451 18.30 11.69 -30.19
CA GLU A 451 17.44 10.84 -29.37
C GLU A 451 18.28 9.85 -28.54
N ALA A 452 19.14 9.07 -29.19
CA ALA A 452 20.02 8.13 -28.51
C ALA A 452 21.02 8.77 -27.52
N ARG A 453 21.42 10.04 -27.71
CA ARG A 453 22.22 10.77 -26.72
C ARG A 453 21.36 11.14 -25.51
N GLY A 454 20.20 11.78 -25.73
CA GLY A 454 19.28 12.16 -24.66
C GLY A 454 18.79 10.97 -23.83
N VAL A 455 18.44 9.86 -24.47
CA VAL A 455 18.04 8.60 -23.82
C VAL A 455 19.18 8.03 -22.99
N ALA A 456 20.40 7.96 -23.52
CA ALA A 456 21.56 7.48 -22.76
C ALA A 456 21.91 8.39 -21.57
N ASP A 457 21.80 9.71 -21.74
CA ASP A 457 22.10 10.68 -20.68
C ASP A 457 21.03 10.70 -19.58
N ALA A 458 19.75 10.49 -19.90
CA ALA A 458 18.69 10.27 -18.90
C ALA A 458 18.93 8.97 -18.11
N LEU A 459 19.20 7.87 -18.81
CA LEU A 459 19.50 6.56 -18.20
C LEU A 459 20.71 6.64 -17.24
N ARG A 460 21.78 7.36 -17.62
CA ARG A 460 22.95 7.61 -16.75
C ARG A 460 22.62 8.39 -15.49
N GLN A 461 21.79 9.43 -15.59
CA GLN A 461 21.36 10.24 -14.44
C GLN A 461 20.59 9.39 -13.42
N SER A 462 19.86 8.36 -13.89
CA SER A 462 19.19 7.36 -13.07
C SER A 462 20.03 6.09 -12.79
N GLY A 463 21.35 6.18 -12.89
CA GLY A 463 22.28 5.13 -12.43
C GLY A 463 22.48 3.93 -13.36
N PHE A 464 22.04 3.99 -14.62
CA PHE A 464 22.34 2.94 -15.61
C PHE A 464 23.71 3.15 -16.28
N GLU A 465 24.47 2.07 -16.43
CA GLU A 465 25.56 1.99 -17.41
C GLU A 465 24.96 1.99 -18.84
N ALA A 466 24.84 3.17 -19.42
CA ALA A 466 24.40 3.37 -20.81
C ALA A 466 25.56 3.93 -21.66
N GLU A 467 25.88 3.27 -22.78
CA GLU A 467 26.80 3.79 -23.80
C GLU A 467 26.07 3.90 -25.16
N PRO A 468 25.93 5.11 -25.73
CA PRO A 468 25.27 5.30 -27.01
C PRO A 468 26.22 5.00 -28.17
N LEU A 469 25.86 4.01 -28.99
CA LEU A 469 26.48 3.74 -30.29
C LEU A 469 25.86 4.65 -31.35
N ILE A 470 26.62 5.67 -31.78
CA ILE A 470 26.13 6.71 -32.68
C ILE A 470 26.79 6.59 -34.05
N ALA A 471 25.99 6.37 -35.10
CA ALA A 471 26.45 6.17 -36.48
C ALA A 471 27.53 5.08 -36.63
N GLU A 472 27.48 4.06 -35.76
CA GLU A 472 28.51 3.03 -35.61
C GLU A 472 28.39 1.89 -36.63
N SER A 473 29.49 1.17 -36.84
CA SER A 473 29.50 0.00 -37.73
C SER A 473 28.60 -1.13 -37.21
N GLY A 474 27.84 -1.76 -38.10
CA GLY A 474 26.92 -2.85 -37.74
C GLY A 474 27.57 -4.02 -37.00
N THR A 475 28.82 -4.35 -37.32
CA THR A 475 29.60 -5.35 -36.59
C THR A 475 29.86 -4.94 -35.13
N LYS A 476 30.10 -3.66 -34.85
CA LYS A 476 30.25 -3.14 -33.48
C LYS A 476 28.91 -3.17 -32.73
N VAL A 477 27.79 -2.86 -33.40
CA VAL A 477 26.44 -2.93 -32.80
C VAL A 477 26.11 -4.36 -32.39
N ILE A 478 26.35 -5.35 -33.24
CA ILE A 478 26.17 -6.78 -32.92
C ILE A 478 27.15 -7.25 -31.83
N GLN A 479 28.41 -6.81 -31.87
CA GLN A 479 29.38 -7.13 -30.82
C GLN A 479 28.96 -6.58 -29.46
N ALA A 480 28.41 -5.36 -29.40
CA ALA A 480 27.88 -4.78 -28.17
C ALA A 480 26.66 -5.57 -27.67
N LEU A 481 25.67 -5.84 -28.52
CA LEU A 481 24.45 -6.60 -28.19
C LEU A 481 24.75 -7.93 -27.48
N PHE A 482 25.82 -8.63 -27.86
CA PHE A 482 26.24 -9.90 -27.25
C PHE A 482 27.39 -9.78 -26.22
N ALA A 483 27.88 -8.58 -25.91
CA ALA A 483 28.96 -8.38 -24.93
C ALA A 483 28.50 -8.56 -23.48
N THR A 484 27.25 -8.22 -23.17
CA THR A 484 26.71 -8.28 -21.80
C THR A 484 25.18 -8.40 -21.81
N SER A 485 24.58 -8.60 -20.64
CA SER A 485 23.16 -8.44 -20.40
C SER A 485 22.78 -6.95 -20.41
N TYR A 486 21.65 -6.62 -21.03
CA TYR A 486 21.07 -5.28 -21.03
C TYR A 486 19.61 -5.35 -20.58
N ARG A 487 19.24 -4.50 -19.62
CA ARG A 487 17.87 -4.40 -19.10
C ARG A 487 16.99 -3.52 -20.00
N VAL A 488 17.60 -2.53 -20.64
CA VAL A 488 16.99 -1.66 -21.66
C VAL A 488 17.77 -1.79 -22.97
N VAL A 489 17.06 -1.92 -24.09
CA VAL A 489 17.64 -1.78 -25.43
C VAL A 489 16.85 -0.73 -26.20
N HIS A 490 17.51 0.31 -26.68
CA HIS A 490 16.90 1.40 -27.46
C HIS A 490 17.57 1.47 -28.84
N LEU A 491 16.75 1.45 -29.90
CA LEU A 491 17.15 1.32 -31.29
C LEU A 491 16.49 2.43 -32.12
N ALA A 492 17.23 3.47 -32.47
CA ALA A 492 16.78 4.56 -33.36
C ALA A 492 17.58 4.52 -34.67
N GLY A 493 16.90 4.45 -35.82
CA GLY A 493 17.59 4.29 -37.11
C GLY A 493 16.70 3.98 -38.32
N HIS A 494 17.29 3.39 -39.36
CA HIS A 494 16.56 2.94 -40.55
C HIS A 494 15.91 1.57 -40.33
N GLY A 495 14.63 1.41 -40.66
CA GLY A 495 13.90 0.14 -40.61
C GLY A 495 13.53 -0.40 -41.98
N VAL A 496 13.41 -1.73 -42.10
CA VAL A 496 12.94 -2.43 -43.31
C VAL A 496 11.95 -3.55 -42.97
N PHE A 497 11.06 -3.86 -43.92
CA PHE A 497 10.02 -4.89 -43.80
C PHE A 497 9.94 -5.73 -45.08
N GLU A 498 9.88 -7.06 -44.94
CA GLU A 498 9.85 -8.02 -46.06
C GLU A 498 10.91 -7.72 -47.14
N TRP A 499 12.07 -7.21 -46.74
CA TRP A 499 13.06 -6.67 -47.66
C TRP A 499 13.90 -7.79 -48.28
N PRO A 500 14.03 -7.89 -49.62
CA PRO A 500 14.78 -8.96 -50.25
C PRO A 500 16.27 -8.87 -49.92
N LEU A 501 16.86 -9.96 -49.43
CA LEU A 501 18.26 -10.00 -48.99
C LEU A 501 19.28 -9.82 -50.12
N GLY A 502 18.88 -10.04 -51.37
CA GLY A 502 19.72 -9.83 -52.56
C GLY A 502 20.82 -10.86 -52.77
N ASP A 503 20.81 -11.95 -52.00
CA ASP A 503 21.79 -13.04 -52.02
C ASP A 503 21.53 -14.09 -53.13
N GLY A 504 20.44 -13.94 -53.88
CA GLY A 504 19.98 -14.87 -54.91
C GLY A 504 18.90 -15.85 -54.44
N THR A 505 18.41 -15.70 -53.20
CA THR A 505 17.22 -16.41 -52.69
C THR A 505 15.99 -15.51 -52.69
N ASP A 506 14.80 -16.11 -52.57
CA ASP A 506 13.53 -15.40 -52.32
C ASP A 506 13.36 -14.97 -50.85
N ALA A 507 14.43 -14.99 -50.03
CA ALA A 507 14.36 -14.70 -48.60
C ALA A 507 14.29 -13.19 -48.31
N THR A 508 13.44 -12.85 -47.35
CA THR A 508 13.14 -11.48 -46.94
C THR A 508 13.50 -11.23 -45.47
N VAL A 509 13.86 -9.99 -45.14
CA VAL A 509 14.26 -9.57 -43.78
C VAL A 509 13.42 -8.41 -43.26
N THR A 510 13.21 -8.41 -41.95
CA THR A 510 12.40 -7.45 -41.20
C THR A 510 13.21 -7.02 -39.97
N GLY A 511 13.50 -5.72 -39.81
CA GLY A 511 14.34 -5.20 -38.72
C GLY A 511 15.06 -3.88 -39.04
N MET A 512 16.03 -3.50 -38.19
CA MET A 512 16.82 -2.27 -38.35
C MET A 512 18.05 -2.51 -39.24
N VAL A 513 18.38 -1.56 -40.12
CA VAL A 513 19.53 -1.66 -41.04
C VAL A 513 20.85 -1.37 -40.29
N LEU A 514 21.81 -2.29 -40.40
CA LEU A 514 23.15 -2.17 -39.81
C LEU A 514 24.26 -1.90 -40.84
N GLY A 515 23.94 -2.01 -42.14
CA GLY A 515 24.85 -1.77 -43.26
C GLY A 515 25.57 -3.02 -43.77
N ASN A 516 26.13 -2.94 -44.98
CA ASN A 516 26.82 -4.04 -45.67
C ASN A 516 26.01 -5.36 -45.75
N GLY A 517 24.68 -5.26 -45.88
CA GLY A 517 23.78 -6.43 -45.89
C GLY A 517 23.47 -7.03 -44.51
N MET A 518 23.93 -6.40 -43.42
CA MET A 518 23.56 -6.78 -42.06
C MET A 518 22.31 -6.02 -41.60
N TYR A 519 21.49 -6.71 -40.81
CA TYR A 519 20.25 -6.21 -40.21
C TYR A 519 20.20 -6.67 -38.74
N LEU A 520 19.49 -5.93 -37.91
CA LEU A 520 19.15 -6.31 -36.53
C LEU A 520 17.68 -6.72 -36.51
N THR A 521 17.42 -8.02 -36.43
CA THR A 521 16.08 -8.60 -36.35
C THR A 521 15.71 -8.89 -34.88
N ALA A 522 14.46 -9.28 -34.62
CA ALA A 522 14.10 -9.84 -33.32
C ALA A 522 14.84 -11.17 -33.05
N GLY A 523 15.28 -11.88 -34.10
CA GLY A 523 16.07 -13.12 -34.01
C GLY A 523 17.38 -12.96 -33.26
N GLU A 524 18.14 -11.88 -33.50
CA GLU A 524 19.38 -11.58 -32.76
C GLU A 524 19.12 -11.33 -31.27
N VAL A 525 18.09 -10.53 -30.94
CA VAL A 525 17.65 -10.30 -29.55
C VAL A 525 17.22 -11.63 -28.92
N GLY A 526 16.56 -12.49 -29.69
CA GLY A 526 16.19 -13.86 -29.29
C GLY A 526 17.38 -14.80 -29.00
N GLN A 527 18.59 -14.51 -29.49
CA GLN A 527 19.81 -15.25 -29.14
C GLN A 527 20.51 -14.74 -27.86
N MET A 528 20.05 -13.64 -27.26
CA MET A 528 20.63 -13.13 -26.01
C MET A 528 20.40 -14.14 -24.86
N ARG A 529 21.42 -14.31 -24.01
CA ARG A 529 21.38 -15.24 -22.86
C ARG A 529 20.44 -14.78 -21.74
N GLN A 530 20.25 -13.48 -21.64
CA GLN A 530 19.25 -12.83 -20.81
C GLN A 530 18.48 -11.86 -21.69
N VAL A 531 17.16 -11.85 -21.57
CA VAL A 531 16.27 -11.03 -22.39
C VAL A 531 16.12 -9.64 -21.75
N PRO A 532 16.13 -8.53 -22.51
CA PRO A 532 15.85 -7.21 -21.98
C PRO A 532 14.44 -7.10 -21.42
N GLU A 533 14.24 -6.28 -20.38
CA GLU A 533 12.88 -6.01 -19.88
C GLU A 533 12.16 -5.00 -20.77
N LEU A 534 12.87 -3.98 -21.24
CA LEU A 534 12.33 -2.93 -22.11
C LEU A 534 13.10 -2.87 -23.45
N VAL A 535 12.37 -2.93 -24.57
CA VAL A 535 12.91 -2.66 -25.91
C VAL A 535 12.16 -1.51 -26.58
N VAL A 536 12.87 -0.47 -27.00
CA VAL A 536 12.32 0.69 -27.73
C VAL A 536 12.88 0.71 -29.15
N VAL A 537 12.00 0.81 -30.15
CA VAL A 537 12.32 0.65 -31.58
C VAL A 537 11.74 1.82 -32.37
N ASN A 538 12.57 2.84 -32.58
CA ASN A 538 12.24 4.03 -33.36
C ASN A 538 12.90 3.96 -34.75
N CYS A 539 12.44 3.00 -35.57
CA CYS A 539 13.07 2.62 -36.83
C CYS A 539 12.18 2.90 -38.05
N CYS A 540 11.88 4.17 -38.30
CA CYS A 540 10.75 4.59 -39.16
C CYS A 540 11.12 5.36 -40.43
N HIS A 541 12.41 5.43 -40.80
CA HIS A 541 12.85 6.12 -42.02
C HIS A 541 13.51 5.13 -42.99
N LEU A 542 12.99 4.98 -44.21
CA LEU A 542 13.76 4.44 -45.33
C LEU A 542 14.39 5.61 -46.06
N GLY A 543 15.72 5.70 -46.08
CA GLY A 543 16.42 6.85 -46.64
C GLY A 543 16.11 7.04 -48.13
N SER A 544 15.53 8.19 -48.49
CA SER A 544 15.25 8.56 -49.87
C SER A 544 16.51 8.41 -50.74
N MET A 545 16.50 7.45 -51.67
CA MET A 545 17.61 7.29 -52.61
C MET A 545 17.67 8.49 -53.56
N GLY A 546 18.50 9.48 -53.19
CA GLY A 546 18.98 10.50 -54.12
C GLY A 546 19.58 9.83 -55.36
N PRO A 547 19.47 10.47 -56.54
CA PRO A 547 19.59 9.79 -57.84
C PRO A 547 20.95 9.10 -58.03
N SER A 548 20.97 7.80 -57.75
CA SER A 548 22.15 6.95 -57.82
C SER A 548 22.50 6.66 -59.27
N THR A 549 23.50 7.38 -59.78
CA THR A 549 24.13 7.09 -61.06
C THR A 549 24.59 5.63 -61.10
N PRO A 550 24.17 4.82 -62.09
CA PRO A 550 24.41 3.38 -62.07
C PRO A 550 25.90 3.05 -62.29
N VAL A 551 26.58 2.68 -61.20
CA VAL A 551 27.97 2.19 -61.22
C VAL A 551 27.96 0.69 -61.54
N GLY A 552 27.65 0.35 -62.79
CA GLY A 552 27.66 -1.03 -63.28
C GLY A 552 27.23 -1.12 -64.76
N PRO A 553 27.85 -1.99 -65.57
CA PRO A 553 27.45 -2.17 -66.96
C PRO A 553 26.08 -2.85 -67.04
N ALA A 554 25.10 -2.19 -67.68
CA ALA A 554 23.74 -2.69 -67.79
C ALA A 554 23.68 -4.01 -68.58
N VAL A 555 23.08 -5.04 -67.98
CA VAL A 555 22.74 -6.31 -68.65
C VAL A 555 21.30 -6.19 -69.17
N PRO A 556 21.06 -6.15 -70.51
CA PRO A 556 19.70 -6.05 -71.03
C PRO A 556 18.99 -7.40 -70.92
N GLY A 557 17.93 -7.48 -70.10
CA GLY A 557 17.05 -8.66 -70.04
C GLY A 557 16.57 -9.11 -68.65
N ALA A 558 17.04 -8.50 -67.56
CA ALA A 558 16.47 -8.75 -66.24
C ALA A 558 15.01 -8.24 -66.17
N PRO A 559 14.09 -8.94 -65.46
CA PRO A 559 12.81 -8.37 -65.06
C PRO A 559 13.00 -7.07 -64.29
N GLY A 560 12.04 -6.15 -64.38
CA GLY A 560 12.10 -4.87 -63.68
C GLY A 560 12.19 -5.06 -62.16
N MET A 561 12.96 -4.22 -61.47
CA MET A 561 12.97 -4.18 -60.01
C MET A 561 11.55 -3.95 -59.47
N PRO A 562 11.18 -4.54 -58.31
CA PRO A 562 9.90 -4.26 -57.68
C PRO A 562 9.72 -2.75 -57.46
N THR A 563 8.56 -2.24 -57.83
CA THR A 563 8.15 -0.87 -57.47
C THR A 563 8.08 -0.74 -55.95
N GLU A 564 8.50 0.42 -55.45
CA GLU A 564 8.60 0.74 -54.02
C GLU A 564 7.29 0.44 -53.26
N ARG A 565 7.34 -0.51 -52.31
CA ARG A 565 6.23 -0.80 -51.39
C ARG A 565 6.28 0.13 -50.17
N ALA A 566 6.01 1.41 -50.40
CA ALA A 566 5.54 2.28 -49.32
C ALA A 566 4.21 1.73 -48.74
N GLY A 567 3.87 2.07 -47.49
CA GLY A 567 2.62 1.66 -46.83
C GLY A 567 2.72 0.60 -45.72
N ASN A 568 3.67 -0.34 -45.79
CA ASN A 568 3.66 -1.52 -44.91
C ASN A 568 4.28 -1.35 -43.50
N TYR A 569 4.71 -0.15 -43.09
CA TYR A 569 5.37 0.07 -41.80
C TYR A 569 4.50 -0.31 -40.59
N HIS A 570 3.17 -0.17 -40.68
CA HIS A 570 2.26 -0.58 -39.60
C HIS A 570 2.30 -2.10 -39.36
N ARG A 571 2.68 -2.89 -40.37
CA ARG A 571 2.93 -4.34 -40.30
C ARG A 571 4.35 -4.65 -39.80
N LEU A 572 5.32 -3.76 -40.05
CA LEU A 572 6.68 -3.83 -39.48
C LEU A 572 6.64 -3.75 -37.95
N ALA A 573 6.04 -2.71 -37.38
CA ALA A 573 5.98 -2.55 -35.93
C ALA A 573 5.21 -3.69 -35.26
N ALA A 574 4.08 -4.12 -35.84
CA ALA A 574 3.30 -5.23 -35.32
C ALA A 574 4.08 -6.56 -35.32
N SER A 575 4.72 -6.92 -36.43
CA SER A 575 5.52 -8.16 -36.52
C SER A 575 6.74 -8.11 -35.59
N PHE A 576 7.52 -7.03 -35.63
CA PHE A 576 8.73 -6.88 -34.83
C PHE A 576 8.44 -6.85 -33.31
N ALA A 577 7.39 -6.13 -32.88
CA ALA A 577 7.02 -6.08 -31.48
C ALA A 577 6.41 -7.40 -30.97
N THR A 578 5.59 -8.08 -31.78
CA THR A 578 5.02 -9.37 -31.36
C THR A 578 6.08 -10.47 -31.26
N GLU A 579 7.09 -10.48 -32.13
CA GLU A 579 8.25 -11.38 -31.99
C GLU A 579 9.07 -11.10 -30.73
N LEU A 580 9.30 -9.83 -30.38
CA LEU A 580 10.01 -9.45 -29.14
C LEU A 580 9.23 -9.85 -27.86
N ILE A 581 7.91 -9.73 -27.87
CA ILE A 581 7.03 -10.19 -26.77
C ILE A 581 7.09 -11.73 -26.66
N ASP A 582 7.01 -12.48 -27.77
CA ASP A 582 7.14 -13.95 -27.77
C ASP A 582 8.52 -14.44 -27.30
N ILE A 583 9.58 -13.66 -27.53
CA ILE A 583 10.94 -13.90 -26.99
C ILE A 583 11.00 -13.75 -25.46
N GLY A 584 10.07 -12.99 -24.87
CA GLY A 584 9.98 -12.75 -23.43
C GLY A 584 10.39 -11.34 -22.97
N VAL A 585 10.42 -10.35 -23.87
CA VAL A 585 10.56 -8.94 -23.48
C VAL A 585 9.28 -8.50 -22.75
N ARG A 586 9.42 -7.81 -21.61
CA ARG A 586 8.26 -7.42 -20.77
C ARG A 586 7.49 -6.20 -21.30
N ALA A 587 8.21 -5.27 -21.93
CA ALA A 587 7.67 -4.05 -22.50
C ALA A 587 8.37 -3.72 -23.83
N VAL A 588 7.58 -3.51 -24.88
CA VAL A 588 8.07 -3.12 -26.21
C VAL A 588 7.37 -1.85 -26.67
N VAL A 589 8.12 -0.88 -27.16
CA VAL A 589 7.60 0.33 -27.81
C VAL A 589 8.12 0.36 -29.23
N ALA A 590 7.24 0.27 -30.23
CA ALA A 590 7.60 0.26 -31.65
C ALA A 590 6.91 1.39 -32.41
N CYS A 591 7.71 2.17 -33.14
CA CYS A 591 7.21 3.19 -34.06
C CYS A 591 6.60 2.51 -35.32
N GLY A 592 5.35 2.85 -35.62
CA GLY A 592 4.51 2.20 -36.63
C GLY A 592 4.60 2.75 -38.05
N TRP A 593 5.12 3.96 -38.25
CA TRP A 593 5.26 4.61 -39.57
C TRP A 593 6.14 5.86 -39.49
N ALA A 594 6.34 6.54 -40.61
CA ALA A 594 7.18 7.75 -40.66
C ALA A 594 6.72 8.81 -39.64
N VAL A 595 7.58 9.10 -38.67
CA VAL A 595 7.37 10.09 -37.60
C VAL A 595 8.13 11.38 -37.88
N ASP A 596 7.68 12.47 -37.26
CA ASP A 596 8.42 13.74 -37.24
C ASP A 596 9.56 13.70 -36.21
N ASP A 597 10.73 14.21 -36.58
CA ASP A 597 11.97 14.24 -35.78
C ASP A 597 11.80 14.92 -34.41
N ALA A 598 10.98 15.96 -34.32
CA ALA A 598 10.78 16.73 -33.09
C ALA A 598 9.72 16.09 -32.19
N ALA A 599 8.60 15.64 -32.78
CA ALA A 599 7.55 14.91 -32.06
C ALA A 599 8.07 13.57 -31.50
N ALA A 600 8.88 12.84 -32.28
CA ALA A 600 9.54 11.62 -31.81
C ALA A 600 10.49 11.88 -30.63
N SER A 601 11.25 12.99 -30.69
CA SER A 601 12.14 13.39 -29.59
C SER A 601 11.38 13.80 -28.32
N THR A 602 10.19 14.42 -28.44
CA THR A 602 9.31 14.69 -27.29
C THR A 602 8.82 13.37 -26.68
N PHE A 603 8.30 12.46 -27.50
CA PHE A 603 7.78 11.17 -27.02
C PHE A 603 8.84 10.37 -26.27
N ALA A 604 10.03 10.20 -26.85
CA ALA A 604 11.13 9.46 -26.24
C ALA A 604 11.60 10.10 -24.92
N ALA A 605 11.74 11.43 -24.87
CA ALA A 605 12.15 12.13 -23.66
C ALA A 605 11.13 11.97 -22.52
N THR A 606 9.84 12.20 -22.78
CA THR A 606 8.79 12.06 -21.77
C THR A 606 8.62 10.61 -21.31
N LEU A 607 8.72 9.63 -22.21
CA LEU A 607 8.65 8.21 -21.86
C LEU A 607 9.73 7.81 -20.85
N TYR A 608 11.00 8.17 -21.11
CA TYR A 608 12.09 7.83 -20.20
C TYR A 608 12.04 8.63 -18.89
N ASP A 609 11.70 9.93 -18.93
CA ASP A 609 11.48 10.75 -17.73
C ASP A 609 10.46 10.11 -16.77
N ARG A 610 9.30 9.66 -17.27
CA ARG A 610 8.27 9.01 -16.44
C ARG A 610 8.67 7.63 -15.95
N LEU A 611 9.26 6.79 -16.80
CA LEU A 611 9.71 5.44 -16.42
C LEU A 611 10.85 5.45 -15.38
N LEU A 612 11.73 6.45 -15.44
CA LEU A 612 12.85 6.61 -14.51
C LEU A 612 12.46 7.36 -13.23
N SER A 613 11.41 8.19 -13.29
CA SER A 613 10.69 8.70 -12.10
C SER A 613 9.84 7.62 -11.39
N GLY A 614 9.95 6.36 -11.82
CA GLY A 614 9.29 5.20 -11.21
C GLY A 614 7.81 5.03 -11.52
N LEU A 615 7.21 5.81 -12.44
CA LEU A 615 5.82 5.60 -12.87
C LEU A 615 5.66 4.28 -13.66
N THR A 616 4.44 3.79 -13.78
CA THR A 616 4.17 2.60 -14.60
C THR A 616 4.33 2.87 -16.10
N PHE A 617 4.51 1.80 -16.87
CA PHE A 617 4.58 1.83 -18.32
C PHE A 617 3.32 2.46 -18.93
N GLY A 618 2.14 2.10 -18.42
CA GLY A 618 0.86 2.69 -18.84
C GLY A 618 0.74 4.18 -18.53
N GLU A 619 1.15 4.61 -17.32
CA GLU A 619 1.22 6.03 -16.94
C GLU A 619 2.21 6.81 -17.84
N ALA A 620 3.38 6.23 -18.09
CA ALA A 620 4.44 6.83 -18.90
C ALA A 620 4.05 6.99 -20.38
N ILE A 621 3.37 5.98 -20.96
CA ILE A 621 2.85 6.04 -22.33
C ILE A 621 1.75 7.08 -22.47
N ALA A 622 0.80 7.14 -21.53
CA ALA A 622 -0.27 8.14 -21.54
C ALA A 622 0.32 9.56 -21.50
N ALA A 623 1.26 9.82 -20.59
CA ALA A 623 1.97 11.09 -20.51
C ALA A 623 2.76 11.41 -21.78
N ALA A 624 3.47 10.43 -22.36
CA ALA A 624 4.25 10.64 -23.58
C ALA A 624 3.38 10.93 -24.80
N ARG A 625 2.23 10.25 -24.97
CA ARG A 625 1.27 10.56 -26.04
C ARG A 625 0.63 11.92 -25.86
N TRP A 626 0.17 12.25 -24.64
CA TRP A 626 -0.45 13.54 -24.36
C TRP A 626 0.51 14.71 -24.60
N GLN A 627 1.75 14.63 -24.08
CA GLN A 627 2.76 15.67 -24.31
C GLN A 627 3.09 15.83 -25.80
N THR A 628 3.24 14.71 -26.53
CA THR A 628 3.56 14.74 -27.96
C THR A 628 2.41 15.30 -28.80
N TRP A 629 1.15 15.01 -28.45
CA TRP A 629 -0.03 15.58 -29.11
C TRP A 629 -0.22 17.07 -28.79
N ASN A 630 -0.04 17.47 -27.53
CA ASN A 630 -0.16 18.86 -27.07
C ASN A 630 0.89 19.77 -27.72
N ASP A 631 2.14 19.31 -27.80
CA ASP A 631 3.25 20.11 -28.31
C ASP A 631 3.32 20.09 -29.85
N HIS A 632 2.89 19.00 -30.49
CA HIS A 632 2.98 18.80 -31.95
C HIS A 632 1.63 18.41 -32.60
N PRO A 633 0.53 19.17 -32.41
CA PRO A 633 -0.81 18.79 -32.87
C PRO A 633 -0.99 18.75 -34.40
N ALA A 634 0.02 19.18 -35.15
CA ALA A 634 0.05 19.13 -36.61
C ALA A 634 0.51 17.77 -37.19
N VAL A 635 0.95 16.83 -36.34
CA VAL A 635 1.42 15.50 -36.77
C VAL A 635 0.77 14.34 -35.99
N ASN A 636 0.66 13.17 -36.62
CA ASN A 636 0.10 11.94 -36.03
C ASN A 636 1.11 11.09 -35.23
N THR A 637 2.33 11.60 -35.03
CA THR A 637 3.47 10.87 -34.43
C THR A 637 3.18 10.27 -33.05
N TRP A 638 2.38 10.94 -32.22
CA TRP A 638 1.93 10.41 -30.92
C TRP A 638 1.21 9.05 -31.04
N GLY A 639 0.49 8.81 -32.14
CA GLY A 639 -0.22 7.57 -32.41
C GLY A 639 0.63 6.49 -33.11
N ALA A 640 1.79 6.87 -33.65
CA ALA A 640 2.71 5.92 -34.28
C ALA A 640 3.32 4.93 -33.28
N TYR A 641 3.45 5.32 -32.01
CA TYR A 641 4.04 4.47 -30.97
C TYR A 641 3.05 3.40 -30.50
N GLN A 642 3.18 2.20 -31.10
CA GLN A 642 2.51 0.98 -30.66
C GLN A 642 3.26 0.42 -29.45
N CYS A 643 2.58 0.35 -28.30
CA CYS A 643 3.19 -0.05 -27.04
C CYS A 643 2.59 -1.36 -26.54
N TYR A 644 3.42 -2.39 -26.33
CA TYR A 644 3.04 -3.74 -25.92
C TYR A 644 3.65 -4.06 -24.56
N GLY A 645 2.89 -4.64 -23.62
CA GLY A 645 3.42 -5.11 -22.33
C GLY A 645 2.41 -5.13 -21.18
N ASP A 646 2.92 -5.30 -19.97
CA ASP A 646 2.18 -5.07 -18.72
C ASP A 646 2.05 -3.55 -18.47
N PRO A 647 0.83 -2.96 -18.38
CA PRO A 647 0.68 -1.54 -18.08
C PRO A 647 1.24 -1.17 -16.70
N ASP A 648 1.32 -2.10 -15.74
CA ASP A 648 1.83 -1.86 -14.38
C ASP A 648 3.35 -2.09 -14.23
N TYR A 649 4.04 -2.47 -15.31
CA TYR A 649 5.51 -2.56 -15.36
C TYR A 649 6.18 -1.24 -14.96
N ARG A 650 7.20 -1.30 -14.09
CA ARG A 650 8.05 -0.16 -13.70
C ARG A 650 9.51 -0.45 -14.04
N LEU A 651 10.16 0.50 -14.71
CA LEU A 651 11.61 0.39 -15.00
C LEU A 651 12.46 0.67 -13.75
N ALA A 652 12.11 1.69 -12.96
CA ALA A 652 12.76 1.99 -11.69
C ALA A 652 11.78 1.78 -10.52
N PRO A 653 11.61 0.53 -10.01
CA PRO A 653 10.69 0.26 -8.89
C PRO A 653 11.17 0.90 -7.57
N ASP A 654 12.49 0.96 -7.37
CA ASP A 654 13.14 1.52 -6.17
C ASP A 654 13.30 3.05 -6.23
N ALA A 655 12.97 3.68 -7.37
CA ALA A 655 12.91 5.13 -7.44
C ALA A 655 11.80 5.61 -6.51
N VAL A 656 12.13 6.48 -5.56
CA VAL A 656 11.14 7.17 -4.74
C VAL A 656 10.16 7.86 -5.69
N VAL A 657 8.94 7.33 -5.78
CA VAL A 657 7.93 7.87 -6.68
C VAL A 657 7.49 9.22 -6.12
N HIS A 658 8.22 10.26 -6.51
CA HIS A 658 7.74 11.62 -6.53
C HIS A 658 6.53 11.65 -7.47
N ARG A 659 5.36 11.29 -6.92
CA ARG A 659 4.06 11.71 -7.42
C ARG A 659 4.06 13.23 -7.35
N ALA A 660 4.63 13.85 -8.39
CA ALA A 660 4.84 15.27 -8.53
C ALA A 660 3.51 15.95 -8.22
N THR A 661 3.47 16.61 -7.06
CA THR A 661 2.28 17.08 -6.34
C THR A 661 0.96 16.82 -7.07
N THR A 662 0.33 15.67 -6.77
CA THR A 662 -1.14 15.61 -6.83
C THR A 662 -1.62 16.76 -5.97
N VAL A 663 -2.04 17.86 -6.59
CA VAL A 663 -2.19 19.16 -5.93
C VAL A 663 -3.09 18.97 -4.71
N ARG A 664 -2.47 18.97 -3.52
CA ARG A 664 -3.10 18.47 -2.30
C ARG A 664 -4.12 19.50 -1.85
N ARG A 665 -5.32 19.41 -2.42
CA ARG A 665 -6.45 20.28 -2.12
C ARG A 665 -6.70 20.25 -0.62
N ALA A 666 -7.04 21.41 -0.06
CA ALA A 666 -7.54 21.50 1.30
C ALA A 666 -8.72 20.52 1.49
N PRO A 667 -8.88 19.92 2.68
CA PRO A 667 -10.02 19.06 2.95
C PRO A 667 -11.32 19.84 2.74
N ALA A 668 -12.29 19.24 2.07
CA ALA A 668 -13.53 19.92 1.68
C ALA A 668 -14.52 20.14 2.85
N SER A 669 -14.21 19.58 4.03
CA SER A 669 -14.96 19.75 5.29
C SER A 669 -14.13 19.30 6.49
N ALA A 670 -14.51 19.74 7.71
CA ALA A 670 -13.98 19.20 8.96
C ALA A 670 -13.96 17.66 9.01
N GLU A 671 -15.03 16.98 8.56
CA GLU A 671 -15.08 15.51 8.57
C GLU A 671 -14.03 14.87 7.66
N GLN A 672 -13.71 15.47 6.51
CA GLN A 672 -12.60 14.99 5.69
C GLN A 672 -11.26 15.17 6.43
N ALA A 673 -11.05 16.33 7.04
CA ALA A 673 -9.84 16.60 7.81
C ALA A 673 -9.69 15.62 8.99
N ARG A 674 -10.79 15.31 9.71
CA ARG A 674 -10.81 14.32 10.79
C ARG A 674 -10.37 12.94 10.28
N VAL A 675 -10.88 12.49 9.14
CA VAL A 675 -10.48 11.20 8.56
C VAL A 675 -9.01 11.20 8.09
N GLU A 676 -8.52 12.30 7.50
CA GLU A 676 -7.09 12.41 7.12
C GLU A 676 -6.16 12.44 8.35
N ILE A 677 -6.54 13.13 9.43
CA ILE A 677 -5.77 13.20 10.67
C ILE A 677 -5.84 11.87 11.46
N GLU A 678 -7.00 11.18 11.47
CA GLU A 678 -7.10 9.83 12.04
C GLU A 678 -6.18 8.84 11.32
N ASN A 679 -6.19 8.85 9.97
CA ASN A 679 -5.33 8.02 9.12
C ASN A 679 -3.84 8.30 9.35
N LEU A 680 -3.46 9.58 9.44
CA LEU A 680 -2.11 10.03 9.80
C LEU A 680 -1.71 9.57 11.21
N GLY A 681 -2.66 9.62 12.16
CA GLY A 681 -2.51 9.04 13.48
C GLY A 681 -2.35 7.51 13.47
N GLN A 682 -2.81 6.78 12.44
CA GLN A 682 -2.55 5.35 12.31
C GLN A 682 -1.23 5.03 11.59
N SER A 683 -0.72 5.90 10.69
CA SER A 683 0.54 5.64 9.99
C SER A 683 1.76 5.63 10.94
N VAL A 684 1.69 6.33 12.08
CA VAL A 684 2.71 6.26 13.15
C VAL A 684 2.93 4.84 13.67
N ASP A 685 1.89 4.01 13.67
CA ASP A 685 1.98 2.63 14.14
C ASP A 685 2.65 1.70 13.10
N VAL A 686 2.91 2.19 11.89
CA VAL A 686 3.50 1.46 10.75
C VAL A 686 4.88 2.01 10.37
N SER A 687 5.10 3.32 10.52
CA SER A 687 6.39 3.97 10.22
C SER A 687 6.69 5.13 11.18
N ARG A 688 7.90 5.10 11.75
CA ARG A 688 8.41 6.07 12.72
C ARG A 688 8.84 7.42 12.12
N ASN A 689 8.34 7.80 10.94
CA ASN A 689 8.67 9.09 10.32
C ASN A 689 7.88 10.24 10.97
N THR A 690 8.23 10.54 12.23
CA THR A 690 7.59 11.58 13.04
C THR A 690 7.67 12.96 12.39
N ARG A 691 8.79 13.29 11.74
CA ARG A 691 8.95 14.59 11.06
C ARG A 691 7.95 14.78 9.94
N PHE A 692 7.92 13.88 8.95
CA PHE A 692 6.94 13.93 7.85
C PHE A 692 5.50 13.95 8.36
N GLY A 693 5.23 13.22 9.44
CA GLY A 693 3.91 13.18 10.06
C GLY A 693 3.48 14.48 10.73
N LEU A 694 4.38 15.15 11.46
CA LEU A 694 4.14 16.46 12.06
C LEU A 694 4.06 17.57 10.99
N ASP A 695 4.90 17.49 9.95
CA ASP A 695 4.85 18.39 8.79
C ASP A 695 3.46 18.25 8.09
N ARG A 696 2.98 17.02 7.83
CA ARG A 696 1.66 16.78 7.24
C ARG A 696 0.49 17.14 8.16
N LEU A 697 0.62 16.99 9.48
CA LEU A 697 -0.39 17.46 10.44
C LEU A 697 -0.51 18.99 10.40
N SER A 698 0.63 19.68 10.24
CA SER A 698 0.68 21.13 10.09
C SER A 698 0.06 21.59 8.76
N GLU A 699 0.40 20.94 7.63
CA GLU A 699 -0.26 21.17 6.32
C GLU A 699 -1.80 21.07 6.44
N LEU A 700 -2.29 20.03 7.13
CA LEU A 700 -3.72 19.79 7.32
C LEU A 700 -4.38 20.86 8.20
N TYR A 701 -3.72 21.26 9.29
CA TYR A 701 -4.24 22.29 10.19
C TYR A 701 -4.26 23.68 9.54
N GLU A 702 -3.23 24.04 8.77
CA GLU A 702 -3.17 25.29 8.01
C GLU A 702 -4.24 25.36 6.91
N ALA A 703 -4.65 24.20 6.36
CA ALA A 703 -5.70 24.12 5.35
C ALA A 703 -7.14 24.20 5.90
N LEU A 704 -7.37 24.07 7.22
CA LEU A 704 -8.68 24.23 7.86
C LEU A 704 -9.18 25.69 7.84
N SER A 705 -10.50 25.88 7.81
CA SER A 705 -11.07 27.21 8.07
C SER A 705 -10.97 27.59 9.57
N PRO A 706 -11.10 28.88 9.93
CA PRO A 706 -11.14 29.30 11.34
C PRO A 706 -12.27 28.63 12.12
N GLU A 707 -13.42 28.39 11.49
CA GLU A 707 -14.59 27.74 12.12
C GLU A 707 -14.31 26.26 12.39
N ASP A 708 -13.71 25.52 11.44
CA ASP A 708 -13.32 24.12 11.67
C ASP A 708 -12.29 23.99 12.80
N ARG A 709 -11.35 24.95 12.91
CA ARG A 709 -10.36 25.00 14.02
C ARG A 709 -10.98 25.31 15.38
N GLU A 710 -12.24 25.74 15.45
CA GLU A 710 -12.94 25.90 16.72
C GLU A 710 -13.71 24.64 17.15
N ASP A 711 -13.79 23.58 16.33
CA ASP A 711 -14.40 22.30 16.72
C ASP A 711 -13.55 21.55 17.76
N ASP A 712 -14.09 21.38 18.97
CA ASP A 712 -13.42 20.73 20.09
C ASP A 712 -13.11 19.23 19.82
N ALA A 713 -13.88 18.53 18.99
CA ALA A 713 -13.63 17.12 18.70
C ALA A 713 -12.48 16.92 17.70
N LEU A 714 -12.30 17.87 16.77
CA LEU A 714 -11.13 17.99 15.91
C LEU A 714 -9.89 18.41 16.73
N GLN A 715 -10.02 19.34 17.69
CA GLN A 715 -8.91 19.70 18.58
C GLN A 715 -8.45 18.52 19.47
N VAL A 716 -9.37 17.72 20.02
CA VAL A 716 -9.01 16.49 20.75
C VAL A 716 -8.34 15.46 19.84
N LEU A 717 -8.77 15.34 18.58
CA LEU A 717 -8.10 14.48 17.61
C LEU A 717 -6.68 14.96 17.28
N ILE A 718 -6.48 16.27 17.09
CA ILE A 718 -5.17 16.88 16.88
C ILE A 718 -4.25 16.62 18.09
N ALA A 719 -4.74 16.82 19.32
CA ALA A 719 -4.01 16.54 20.56
C ALA A 719 -3.55 15.07 20.66
N ARG A 720 -4.45 14.12 20.37
CA ARG A 720 -4.13 12.67 20.30
C ARG A 720 -3.06 12.36 19.26
N THR A 721 -3.07 13.05 18.13
CA THR A 721 -2.12 12.82 17.03
C THR A 721 -0.73 13.37 17.36
N TYR A 722 -0.61 14.60 17.89
CA TYR A 722 0.65 15.12 18.45
C TYR A 722 1.21 14.21 19.56
N ASN A 723 0.35 13.70 20.45
CA ASN A 723 0.73 12.76 21.50
C ASN A 723 1.37 11.48 20.92
N LYS A 724 0.74 10.87 19.89
CA LYS A 724 1.30 9.69 19.20
C LYS A 724 2.66 9.96 18.56
N PHE A 725 2.85 11.14 17.98
CA PHE A 725 4.12 11.58 17.40
C PHE A 725 5.21 11.88 18.44
N GLY A 726 4.85 11.99 19.73
CA GLY A 726 5.78 12.29 20.81
C GLY A 726 6.04 13.78 21.05
N ASP A 727 5.23 14.65 20.42
CA ASP A 727 5.16 16.09 20.70
C ASP A 727 4.11 16.35 21.79
N PHE A 728 4.55 16.16 23.04
CA PHE A 728 3.69 16.32 24.20
C PHE A 728 3.41 17.80 24.53
N GLY A 729 4.17 18.74 23.96
CA GLY A 729 3.97 20.18 24.16
C GLY A 729 2.69 20.64 23.48
N HIS A 730 2.61 20.47 22.16
CA HIS A 730 1.40 20.79 21.42
C HIS A 730 0.20 19.92 21.85
N ALA A 731 0.41 18.64 22.13
CA ALA A 731 -0.65 17.77 22.66
C ALA A 731 -1.27 18.32 23.96
N THR A 732 -0.45 18.72 24.93
CA THR A 732 -0.92 19.28 26.20
C THR A 732 -1.66 20.60 25.98
N GLN A 733 -1.11 21.49 25.14
CA GLN A 733 -1.73 22.78 24.79
C GLN A 733 -3.14 22.61 24.20
N TYR A 734 -3.35 21.67 23.27
CA TYR A 734 -4.65 21.44 22.66
C TYR A 734 -5.64 20.73 23.61
N PHE A 735 -5.18 19.84 24.49
CA PHE A 735 -6.02 19.32 25.59
C PHE A 735 -6.45 20.44 26.54
N GLU A 736 -5.56 21.36 26.92
CA GLU A 736 -5.85 22.47 27.83
C GLU A 736 -6.83 23.49 27.23
N GLN A 737 -6.67 23.86 25.94
CA GLN A 737 -7.66 24.70 25.24
C GLN A 737 -9.06 24.06 25.23
N THR A 738 -9.14 22.74 25.05
CA THR A 738 -10.43 22.01 25.12
C THR A 738 -11.00 22.02 26.55
N LEU A 739 -10.15 21.91 27.57
CA LEU A 739 -10.57 21.99 28.99
C LEU A 739 -11.10 23.38 29.37
N GLU A 740 -10.44 24.46 28.92
CA GLU A 740 -10.86 25.85 29.17
C GLU A 740 -12.24 26.15 28.58
N ARG A 741 -12.59 25.50 27.46
CA ARG A 741 -13.91 25.57 26.81
C ARG A 741 -15.00 24.72 27.49
N GLY A 742 -14.64 23.91 28.48
CA GLY A 742 -15.55 23.06 29.24
C GLY A 742 -15.38 21.56 29.03
N GLY A 743 -14.45 21.12 28.16
CA GLY A 743 -14.00 19.74 28.07
C GLY A 743 -15.01 18.71 27.54
N THR A 744 -16.12 19.14 26.93
CA THR A 744 -17.24 18.26 26.55
C THR A 744 -16.90 17.22 25.48
N ALA A 745 -15.91 17.49 24.63
CA ALA A 745 -15.41 16.56 23.61
C ALA A 745 -14.39 15.54 24.15
N LEU A 746 -13.89 15.72 25.38
CA LEU A 746 -12.88 14.84 25.99
C LEU A 746 -13.54 13.58 26.55
N THR A 747 -13.05 12.42 26.13
CA THR A 747 -13.39 11.17 26.81
C THR A 747 -12.57 11.04 28.10
N VAL A 748 -13.01 10.18 29.03
CA VAL A 748 -12.25 9.87 30.25
C VAL A 748 -10.82 9.41 29.92
N ARG A 749 -10.60 8.73 28.78
CA ARG A 749 -9.27 8.31 28.32
C ARG A 749 -8.38 9.50 27.92
N ASP A 750 -8.95 10.58 27.39
CA ASP A 750 -8.20 11.79 27.02
C ASP A 750 -7.76 12.56 28.26
N PHE A 751 -8.64 12.70 29.27
CA PHE A 751 -8.25 13.18 30.60
C PHE A 751 -7.14 12.32 31.22
N GLU A 752 -7.25 10.98 31.16
CA GLU A 752 -6.21 10.08 31.66
C GLU A 752 -4.87 10.21 30.92
N VAL A 753 -4.87 10.57 29.62
CA VAL A 753 -3.65 10.84 28.83
C VAL A 753 -3.07 12.20 29.16
N TRP A 754 -3.88 13.26 29.17
CA TRP A 754 -3.44 14.60 29.56
C TRP A 754 -2.83 14.63 30.95
N ILE A 755 -3.40 13.93 31.94
CA ILE A 755 -2.81 13.87 33.28
C ILE A 755 -1.45 13.13 33.27
N ASP A 756 -1.28 12.03 32.52
CA ASP A 756 0.03 11.37 32.39
C ASP A 756 1.06 12.29 31.70
N GLN A 757 0.64 13.15 30.75
CA GLN A 757 1.51 14.17 30.15
C GLN A 757 1.86 15.33 31.09
N VAL A 758 0.93 15.83 31.90
CA VAL A 758 1.22 16.82 32.96
C VAL A 758 2.23 16.27 33.97
N VAL A 759 2.09 14.99 34.35
CA VAL A 759 3.06 14.30 35.24
C VAL A 759 4.42 14.12 34.56
N ARG A 760 4.47 13.84 33.25
CA ARG A 760 5.72 13.75 32.48
C ARG A 760 6.41 15.09 32.38
N ALA A 761 5.70 16.14 31.97
CA ALA A 761 6.22 17.49 31.85
C ALA A 761 6.84 17.98 33.15
N ALA A 762 6.12 17.84 34.28
CA ALA A 762 6.63 18.17 35.61
C ALA A 762 7.79 17.25 36.07
N ALA A 763 7.94 16.05 35.52
CA ALA A 763 9.08 15.19 35.81
C ALA A 763 10.36 15.57 35.03
N THR A 764 10.22 16.31 33.93
CA THR A 764 11.31 16.72 33.04
C THR A 764 11.58 18.23 33.01
N SER A 765 10.79 19.05 33.71
CA SER A 765 10.95 20.50 33.70
C SER A 765 12.11 21.00 34.57
N ASP A 766 12.62 22.18 34.23
CA ASP A 766 13.62 22.93 35.01
C ASP A 766 12.99 23.67 36.23
N ASP A 767 11.71 23.40 36.53
CA ASP A 767 10.99 24.03 37.64
C ASP A 767 11.61 23.66 39.01
N PRO A 768 11.38 24.47 40.06
CA PRO A 768 11.75 24.11 41.41
C PRO A 768 11.16 22.76 41.81
N VAL A 769 11.97 21.90 42.45
CA VAL A 769 11.61 20.51 42.79
C VAL A 769 10.29 20.42 43.55
N ASP A 770 9.96 21.38 44.41
CA ASP A 770 8.72 21.36 45.18
C ASP A 770 7.48 21.73 44.35
N ASP A 771 7.62 22.54 43.30
CA ASP A 771 6.53 22.92 42.38
C ASP A 771 6.22 21.79 41.40
N ALA A 772 7.28 21.16 40.86
CA ALA A 772 7.20 19.92 40.09
C ALA A 772 6.53 18.80 40.90
N VAL A 773 6.94 18.61 42.16
CA VAL A 773 6.32 17.64 43.07
C VAL A 773 4.87 17.99 43.39
N ALA A 774 4.53 19.24 43.70
CA ALA A 774 3.15 19.65 43.97
C ALA A 774 2.23 19.42 42.76
N THR A 775 2.76 19.59 41.55
CA THR A 775 2.07 19.30 40.28
C THR A 775 1.78 17.80 40.14
N ILE A 776 2.76 16.93 40.44
CA ILE A 776 2.59 15.47 40.41
C ILE A 776 1.66 14.98 41.53
N GLU A 777 1.75 15.52 42.74
CA GLU A 777 0.85 15.20 43.86
C GLU A 777 -0.62 15.59 43.53
N SER A 778 -0.83 16.77 42.92
CA SER A 778 -2.13 17.21 42.39
C SER A 778 -2.68 16.29 41.29
N ALA A 779 -1.82 15.87 40.36
CA ALA A 779 -2.17 14.92 39.29
C ALA A 779 -2.53 13.53 39.82
N ILE A 780 -1.85 13.04 40.86
CA ILE A 780 -2.17 11.78 41.54
C ILE A 780 -3.57 11.84 42.15
N ASP A 781 -3.93 12.93 42.84
CA ASP A 781 -5.28 13.08 43.42
C ASP A 781 -6.38 13.22 42.35
N ARG A 782 -6.08 13.80 41.17
CA ARG A 782 -6.98 13.76 40.00
C ARG A 782 -7.20 12.32 39.49
N LEU A 783 -6.13 11.54 39.32
CA LEU A 783 -6.22 10.13 38.90
C LEU A 783 -6.94 9.24 39.92
N ARG A 784 -6.81 9.53 41.22
CA ARG A 784 -7.55 8.84 42.29
C ARG A 784 -9.02 9.21 42.29
N THR A 785 -9.36 10.48 42.07
CA THR A 785 -10.76 10.92 41.88
C THR A 785 -11.40 10.20 40.66
N LEU A 786 -10.64 9.98 39.59
CA LEU A 786 -11.05 9.20 38.41
C LEU A 786 -11.20 7.69 38.65
N LEU A 787 -10.54 7.12 39.67
CA LEU A 787 -10.79 5.75 40.15
C LEU A 787 -12.10 5.69 40.93
N ASP A 788 -12.32 6.64 41.85
CA ASP A 788 -13.49 6.70 42.73
C ASP A 788 -14.79 6.96 41.94
N ASN A 789 -14.77 7.88 40.97
CA ASN A 789 -15.92 8.18 40.11
C ASN A 789 -15.50 8.79 38.74
N PRO A 790 -15.50 8.02 37.64
CA PRO A 790 -15.13 8.55 36.32
C PRO A 790 -16.11 9.60 35.75
N ALA A 791 -17.33 9.73 36.30
CA ALA A 791 -18.29 10.76 35.89
C ALA A 791 -18.08 12.11 36.60
N SER A 792 -17.17 12.21 37.59
CA SER A 792 -16.94 13.45 38.35
C SER A 792 -16.32 14.60 37.52
N LEU A 793 -15.84 14.30 36.30
CA LEU A 793 -15.34 15.30 35.35
C LEU A 793 -16.41 15.76 34.35
N VAL A 794 -17.46 14.95 34.13
CA VAL A 794 -18.56 15.26 33.19
C VAL A 794 -19.69 16.01 33.89
N LEU A 795 -19.89 15.76 35.19
CA LEU A 795 -20.92 16.41 36.01
C LEU A 795 -20.27 17.37 37.00
N GLY A 796 -20.15 18.64 36.59
CA GLY A 796 -19.47 19.69 37.37
C GLY A 796 -20.02 19.83 38.80
N SER A 797 -19.11 19.71 39.78
CA SER A 797 -19.26 20.07 41.20
C SER A 797 -20.50 19.57 41.98
N HIS A 798 -21.23 18.58 41.47
CA HIS A 798 -22.43 17.99 42.10
C HIS A 798 -22.29 16.47 42.29
N ALA A 799 -21.42 16.06 43.21
CA ALA A 799 -21.25 14.68 43.66
C ALA A 799 -21.24 14.58 45.21
N PRO A 800 -21.76 13.50 45.81
CA PRO A 800 -21.76 13.29 47.27
C PRO A 800 -20.38 12.91 47.83
N GLU A 801 -20.29 12.77 49.15
CA GLU A 801 -19.04 12.67 49.91
C GLU A 801 -18.14 11.46 49.58
N ARG A 802 -16.83 11.64 49.80
CA ARG A 802 -15.76 10.64 49.59
C ARG A 802 -16.00 9.34 50.37
N VAL A 803 -15.90 8.21 49.68
CA VAL A 803 -15.48 6.94 50.28
C VAL A 803 -14.03 6.72 49.84
N ALA A 804 -13.09 6.60 50.78
CA ALA A 804 -11.67 6.57 50.47
C ALA A 804 -11.21 5.17 50.03
N PHE A 805 -10.84 5.01 48.75
CA PHE A 805 -10.20 3.78 48.28
C PHE A 805 -8.73 3.73 48.74
N LEU A 806 -8.38 2.75 49.59
CA LEU A 806 -7.00 2.41 49.93
C LEU A 806 -6.54 1.21 49.08
N PRO A 807 -5.23 1.07 48.75
CA PRO A 807 -4.72 -0.03 47.92
C PRO A 807 -5.01 -1.46 48.44
N GLY A 808 -5.37 -1.61 49.72
CA GLY A 808 -5.76 -2.89 50.33
C GLY A 808 -7.26 -3.20 50.33
N ASP A 809 -8.13 -2.23 50.04
CA ASP A 809 -9.59 -2.36 50.17
C ASP A 809 -10.28 -2.86 48.87
N ALA A 810 -9.52 -3.49 47.97
CA ALA A 810 -9.98 -3.96 46.67
C ALA A 810 -11.22 -4.89 46.79
N PRO A 811 -12.44 -4.44 46.39
CA PRO A 811 -13.65 -5.22 46.61
C PRO A 811 -13.70 -6.49 45.76
N GLY A 812 -14.18 -7.58 46.35
CA GLY A 812 -14.39 -8.84 45.63
C GLY A 812 -15.45 -8.71 44.54
N ALA A 813 -15.01 -8.59 43.28
CA ALA A 813 -15.79 -8.86 42.07
C ALA A 813 -17.16 -8.14 41.94
N SER A 814 -17.19 -6.81 42.12
CA SER A 814 -18.33 -5.98 41.71
C SER A 814 -17.91 -4.64 41.11
N GLY A 815 -18.07 -4.46 39.79
CA GLY A 815 -18.02 -3.15 39.15
C GLY A 815 -16.63 -2.58 38.79
N GLY A 816 -15.88 -3.29 37.94
CA GLY A 816 -15.03 -2.64 36.92
C GLY A 816 -14.04 -1.53 37.33
N VAL A 817 -13.26 -1.70 38.41
CA VAL A 817 -12.09 -0.83 38.66
C VAL A 817 -11.12 -0.95 37.50
N GLY A 818 -10.94 0.13 36.74
CA GLY A 818 -10.10 0.13 35.54
C GLY A 818 -8.63 -0.10 35.86
N ILE A 819 -8.09 -1.26 35.47
CA ILE A 819 -6.68 -1.64 35.67
C ILE A 819 -5.75 -0.54 35.15
N ASP A 820 -6.07 0.06 34.01
CA ASP A 820 -5.26 1.12 33.37
C ASP A 820 -5.22 2.43 34.18
N ARG A 821 -6.15 2.64 35.13
CA ARG A 821 -6.12 3.78 36.07
C ARG A 821 -5.24 3.49 37.27
N LEU A 822 -5.34 2.28 37.84
CA LEU A 822 -4.41 1.81 38.88
C LEU A 822 -2.96 1.89 38.37
N TRP A 823 -2.75 1.47 37.12
CA TRP A 823 -1.45 1.50 36.43
C TRP A 823 -0.93 2.93 36.23
N ARG A 824 -1.80 3.90 35.89
CA ARG A 824 -1.43 5.32 35.81
C ARG A 824 -1.16 5.99 37.17
N VAL A 825 -1.91 5.66 38.22
CA VAL A 825 -1.58 6.14 39.58
C VAL A 825 -0.19 5.64 40.00
N ALA A 826 0.13 4.37 39.75
CA ALA A 826 1.46 3.82 40.01
C ALA A 826 2.56 4.46 39.13
N SER A 827 2.27 4.72 37.85
CA SER A 827 3.12 5.47 36.89
C SER A 827 3.41 6.90 37.35
N ALA A 828 2.46 7.55 38.04
CA ALA A 828 2.65 8.87 38.62
C ALA A 828 3.49 8.82 39.91
N TYR A 829 3.28 7.84 40.79
CA TYR A 829 4.15 7.63 41.95
C TYR A 829 5.60 7.28 41.57
N LYS A 830 5.82 6.53 40.47
CA LYS A 830 7.15 6.31 39.89
C LYS A 830 7.85 7.64 39.55
N ARG A 831 7.13 8.58 38.92
CA ARG A 831 7.68 9.91 38.57
C ARG A 831 7.85 10.82 39.78
N LEU A 832 6.95 10.75 40.76
CA LEU A 832 7.13 11.42 42.06
C LEU A 832 8.43 10.98 42.75
N ALA A 833 8.71 9.68 42.77
CA ALA A 833 9.96 9.13 43.31
C ALA A 833 11.19 9.60 42.51
N LEU A 834 11.10 9.69 41.18
CA LEU A 834 12.18 10.19 40.33
C LEU A 834 12.53 11.67 40.59
N VAL A 835 11.51 12.52 40.73
CA VAL A 835 11.69 13.97 40.98
C VAL A 835 12.13 14.25 42.42
N ALA A 836 11.59 13.51 43.38
CA ALA A 836 11.94 13.65 44.80
C ALA A 836 13.33 13.06 45.13
N CYS A 837 13.93 12.27 44.25
CA CYS A 837 15.23 11.62 44.50
C CYS A 837 16.35 12.66 44.67
N PRO A 838 17.05 12.70 45.82
CA PRO A 838 18.13 13.66 46.05
C PRO A 838 19.35 13.37 45.15
N GLU A 839 19.52 12.15 44.66
CA GLU A 839 20.62 11.74 43.78
C GLU A 839 20.27 11.80 42.28
N ARG A 840 19.12 12.40 41.90
CA ARG A 840 18.80 12.61 40.48
C ARG A 840 19.81 13.57 39.82
N PRO A 841 20.15 13.38 38.53
CA PRO A 841 20.98 14.34 37.79
C PRO A 841 20.45 15.78 37.90
N GLY A 842 21.34 16.74 38.15
CA GLY A 842 20.97 18.15 38.38
C GLY A 842 20.47 18.50 39.79
N SER A 843 20.30 17.53 40.69
CA SER A 843 19.91 17.81 42.08
C SER A 843 20.94 18.61 42.87
N THR A 844 20.46 19.57 43.66
CA THR A 844 21.22 20.29 44.70
C THR A 844 20.89 19.81 46.12
N ARG A 845 19.92 18.89 46.28
CA ARG A 845 19.50 18.31 47.56
C ARG A 845 20.32 17.06 47.86
N SER A 846 20.91 16.95 49.04
CA SER A 846 21.63 15.75 49.46
C SER A 846 20.95 15.06 50.65
N GLY A 847 20.96 13.73 50.64
CA GLY A 847 20.71 12.89 51.81
C GLY A 847 19.24 12.61 52.20
N ASP A 848 18.30 13.52 51.99
CA ASP A 848 16.89 13.25 52.34
C ASP A 848 16.17 12.42 51.28
N TRP A 849 15.97 11.13 51.59
CA TRP A 849 15.22 10.19 50.77
C TRP A 849 13.74 10.03 51.19
N THR A 850 13.28 10.69 52.26
CA THR A 850 11.99 10.41 52.92
C THR A 850 10.79 10.42 51.96
N ARG A 851 10.69 11.47 51.12
CA ARG A 851 9.61 11.61 50.12
C ARG A 851 9.74 10.60 48.97
N THR A 852 10.96 10.22 48.61
CA THR A 852 11.24 9.18 47.61
C THR A 852 10.84 7.81 48.14
N HIS A 853 11.10 7.51 49.42
CA HIS A 853 10.74 6.25 50.05
C HIS A 853 9.21 6.06 50.22
N ASP A 854 8.46 7.11 50.56
CA ASP A 854 6.99 7.03 50.52
C ASP A 854 6.49 6.83 49.08
N ALA A 855 6.97 7.64 48.13
CA ALA A 855 6.57 7.51 46.72
C ALA A 855 6.89 6.13 46.12
N LEU A 856 8.06 5.54 46.41
CA LEU A 856 8.40 4.16 46.03
C LEU A 856 7.51 3.12 46.73
N THR A 857 7.15 3.34 47.99
CA THR A 857 6.23 2.45 48.71
C THR A 857 4.85 2.47 48.06
N LYS A 858 4.30 3.66 47.76
CA LYS A 858 3.03 3.81 47.01
C LYS A 858 3.12 3.24 45.61
N MET A 859 4.23 3.45 44.89
CA MET A 859 4.48 2.83 43.58
C MET A 859 4.34 1.30 43.67
N SER A 860 4.97 0.66 44.66
CA SER A 860 4.82 -0.78 44.89
C SER A 860 3.37 -1.17 45.23
N ASP A 861 2.74 -0.48 46.19
CA ASP A 861 1.37 -0.75 46.62
C ASP A 861 0.36 -0.70 45.43
N TRP A 862 0.45 0.32 44.57
CA TRP A 862 -0.46 0.49 43.43
C TRP A 862 -0.16 -0.46 42.26
N TYR A 863 1.11 -0.79 41.96
CA TYR A 863 1.41 -1.82 40.97
C TYR A 863 1.00 -3.23 41.47
N ALA A 864 1.12 -3.51 42.77
CA ALA A 864 0.61 -4.75 43.37
C ALA A 864 -0.93 -4.84 43.29
N ALA A 865 -1.64 -3.74 43.54
CA ALA A 865 -3.09 -3.66 43.35
C ALA A 865 -3.48 -3.88 41.88
N ALA A 866 -2.81 -3.23 40.93
CA ALA A 866 -3.04 -3.41 39.49
C ALA A 866 -2.78 -4.86 39.03
N ARG A 867 -1.70 -5.49 39.51
CA ARG A 867 -1.38 -6.91 39.26
C ARG A 867 -2.44 -7.86 39.85
N THR A 868 -3.01 -7.52 41.01
CA THR A 868 -4.03 -8.32 41.69
C THR A 868 -5.41 -8.20 41.03
N ALA A 869 -5.74 -7.01 40.54
CA ALA A 869 -6.94 -6.78 39.72
C ALA A 869 -6.84 -7.42 38.31
N SER A 870 -5.62 -7.66 37.81
CA SER A 870 -5.37 -8.32 36.53
C SER A 870 -5.61 -9.83 36.63
N GLY A 871 -6.66 -10.32 35.96
CA GLY A 871 -6.98 -11.74 35.86
C GLY A 871 -5.83 -12.59 35.30
N ALA A 872 -5.86 -13.91 35.52
CA ALA A 872 -4.76 -14.81 35.14
C ALA A 872 -4.42 -14.79 33.63
N THR A 873 -5.39 -14.43 32.79
CA THR A 873 -5.27 -14.30 31.33
C THR A 873 -5.19 -12.84 30.84
N ASP A 874 -5.14 -11.84 31.73
CA ASP A 874 -4.99 -10.44 31.34
C ASP A 874 -3.53 -10.11 31.07
N ARG A 875 -3.24 -9.77 29.81
CA ARG A 875 -1.94 -9.37 29.25
C ARG A 875 -1.19 -8.34 30.11
N ARG A 876 -1.93 -7.40 30.73
CA ARG A 876 -1.36 -6.33 31.56
C ARG A 876 -0.76 -6.83 32.87
N ARG A 877 -1.10 -8.05 33.31
CA ARG A 877 -0.55 -8.72 34.50
C ARG A 877 0.98 -8.82 34.46
N HIS A 878 1.55 -9.08 33.28
CA HIS A 878 3.00 -9.16 33.09
C HIS A 878 3.67 -7.77 33.26
N GLY A 879 3.11 -6.72 32.65
CA GLY A 879 3.61 -5.35 32.79
C GLY A 879 3.44 -4.77 34.21
N ALA A 880 2.34 -5.10 34.89
CA ALA A 880 2.12 -4.74 36.29
C ALA A 880 3.10 -5.48 37.23
N LEU A 881 3.38 -6.76 36.98
CA LEU A 881 4.42 -7.52 37.69
C LEU A 881 5.80 -6.89 37.52
N ALA A 882 6.22 -6.59 36.28
CA ALA A 882 7.54 -6.02 36.00
C ALA A 882 7.76 -4.70 36.74
N ASN A 883 6.77 -3.79 36.70
CA ASN A 883 6.84 -2.51 37.39
C ASN A 883 6.79 -2.64 38.94
N TRP A 884 6.03 -3.60 39.47
CA TRP A 884 6.06 -3.92 40.91
C TRP A 884 7.43 -4.46 41.36
N LEU A 885 8.02 -5.38 40.59
CA LEU A 885 9.35 -5.92 40.85
C LEU A 885 10.45 -4.86 40.73
N ALA A 886 10.28 -3.86 39.87
CA ALA A 886 11.16 -2.70 39.79
C ALA A 886 11.07 -1.80 41.05
N ALA A 887 9.86 -1.59 41.58
CA ALA A 887 9.66 -0.85 42.84
C ALA A 887 10.27 -1.59 44.04
N GLU A 888 10.03 -2.91 44.17
CA GLU A 888 10.66 -3.73 45.21
C GLU A 888 12.19 -3.82 45.06
N LEU A 889 12.72 -3.78 43.84
CA LEU A 889 14.16 -3.76 43.59
C LEU A 889 14.80 -2.44 44.05
N ALA A 890 14.18 -1.29 43.74
CA ALA A 890 14.61 0.02 44.24
C ALA A 890 14.58 0.08 45.78
N LEU A 891 13.48 -0.36 46.39
CA LEU A 891 13.33 -0.47 47.85
C LEU A 891 14.29 -1.51 48.47
N ARG A 892 14.81 -2.47 47.70
CA ARG A 892 15.84 -3.42 48.14
C ARG A 892 17.24 -2.84 48.04
N TRP A 893 17.51 -1.94 47.09
CA TRP A 893 18.77 -1.19 47.03
C TRP A 893 18.86 -0.16 48.15
N ARG A 894 17.75 0.48 48.55
CA ARG A 894 17.69 1.43 49.67
C ARG A 894 16.53 1.12 50.62
N PRO A 895 16.73 0.21 51.61
CA PRO A 895 15.67 -0.26 52.50
C PRO A 895 15.11 0.84 53.40
N VAL A 896 13.80 0.76 53.65
CA VAL A 896 13.05 1.62 54.59
C VAL A 896 12.98 0.93 55.95
N GLU A 897 13.26 1.66 57.04
CA GLU A 897 13.14 1.12 58.39
C GLU A 897 11.72 0.60 58.67
N GLY A 898 11.61 -0.60 59.24
CA GLY A 898 10.33 -1.25 59.54
C GLY A 898 9.61 -1.91 58.35
N ARG A 899 10.03 -1.69 57.09
CA ARG A 899 9.42 -2.35 55.91
C ARG A 899 10.07 -3.71 55.66
N THR A 900 9.26 -4.77 55.58
CA THR A 900 9.70 -6.06 55.04
C THR A 900 9.64 -6.04 53.51
N GLY A 901 10.80 -5.99 52.85
CA GLY A 901 10.89 -6.06 51.39
C GLY A 901 10.76 -7.48 50.82
N LEU A 902 10.40 -7.59 49.54
CA LEU A 902 10.28 -8.87 48.83
C LEU A 902 11.59 -9.68 48.83
N ASP A 903 11.52 -11.00 49.10
CA ASP A 903 12.70 -11.86 49.03
C ASP A 903 13.16 -12.15 47.59
N ARG A 904 14.48 -12.34 47.40
CA ARG A 904 15.09 -12.63 46.10
C ARG A 904 14.64 -13.97 45.53
N SER A 905 14.42 -15.01 46.35
CA SER A 905 13.97 -16.31 45.83
C SER A 905 12.55 -16.23 45.27
N GLU A 906 11.64 -15.53 45.97
CA GLU A 906 10.28 -15.29 45.51
C GLU A 906 10.23 -14.35 44.30
N ALA A 907 11.01 -13.27 44.29
CA ALA A 907 11.10 -12.36 43.16
C ALA A 907 11.54 -13.10 41.87
N ARG A 908 12.58 -13.93 41.95
CA ARG A 908 13.06 -14.72 40.80
C ARG A 908 12.05 -15.79 40.38
N ARG A 909 11.43 -16.52 41.32
CA ARG A 909 10.35 -17.48 41.03
C ARG A 909 9.23 -16.83 40.21
N LEU A 910 8.80 -15.62 40.59
CA LEU A 910 7.75 -14.90 39.87
C LEU A 910 8.19 -14.41 38.48
N ILE A 911 9.47 -14.11 38.27
CA ILE A 911 10.02 -13.80 36.94
C ILE A 911 10.09 -15.08 36.09
N ASP A 912 10.63 -16.18 36.62
CA ASP A 912 10.72 -17.48 35.94
C ASP A 912 9.33 -17.98 35.49
N GLU A 913 8.34 -17.94 36.39
CA GLU A 913 6.94 -18.32 36.12
C GLU A 913 6.27 -17.45 35.04
N SER A 914 6.70 -16.20 34.88
CA SER A 914 6.08 -15.23 33.95
C SER A 914 6.81 -15.09 32.62
N THR A 915 8.12 -15.35 32.58
CA THR A 915 8.97 -15.15 31.39
C THR A 915 8.60 -16.12 30.27
N GLY A 916 8.20 -17.35 30.59
CA GLY A 916 7.69 -18.31 29.61
C GLY A 916 6.41 -17.81 28.94
N ALA A 917 5.42 -17.37 29.74
CA ALA A 917 4.15 -16.85 29.24
C ALA A 917 4.34 -15.54 28.44
N ALA A 918 5.18 -14.61 28.92
CA ALA A 918 5.49 -13.38 28.22
C ALA A 918 6.20 -13.63 26.87
N ARG A 919 7.10 -14.61 26.79
CA ARG A 919 7.73 -15.03 25.52
C ARG A 919 6.70 -15.61 24.56
N GLU A 920 5.83 -16.50 25.02
CA GLU A 920 4.76 -17.10 24.19
C GLU A 920 3.78 -16.03 23.71
N GLU A 921 3.40 -15.08 24.57
CA GLU A 921 2.51 -13.97 24.22
C GLU A 921 3.15 -13.00 23.22
N ALA A 922 4.44 -12.68 23.39
CA ALA A 922 5.23 -11.87 22.47
C ALA A 922 5.40 -12.52 21.08
N TYR A 923 5.31 -13.85 21.00
CA TYR A 923 5.37 -14.64 19.76
C TYR A 923 3.99 -14.79 19.10
N LEU A 924 2.97 -15.26 19.85
CA LEU A 924 1.62 -15.55 19.31
C LEU A 924 0.78 -14.30 19.03
N ALA A 925 1.04 -13.20 19.74
CA ALA A 925 0.37 -11.92 19.51
C ALA A 925 1.35 -10.75 19.77
N PRO A 926 2.36 -10.56 18.89
CA PRO A 926 3.33 -9.50 19.09
C PRO A 926 2.65 -8.13 19.05
N THR A 927 3.09 -7.25 19.92
CA THR A 927 2.76 -5.83 20.04
C THR A 927 3.98 -5.15 20.65
N PHE A 928 4.07 -3.82 20.61
CA PHE A 928 5.08 -3.10 21.38
C PHE A 928 5.16 -3.63 22.83
N TRP A 929 4.02 -3.71 23.52
CA TRP A 929 3.99 -4.06 24.94
C TRP A 929 4.31 -5.53 25.24
N THR A 930 3.86 -6.48 24.43
CA THR A 930 4.16 -7.89 24.68
C THR A 930 5.65 -8.20 24.46
N VAL A 931 6.28 -7.59 23.46
CA VAL A 931 7.73 -7.71 23.22
C VAL A 931 8.55 -6.92 24.26
N ALA A 932 8.16 -5.68 24.57
CA ALA A 932 8.87 -4.84 25.55
C ALA A 932 8.81 -5.44 26.97
N VAL A 933 7.65 -5.96 27.42
CA VAL A 933 7.51 -6.58 28.75
C VAL A 933 8.30 -7.89 28.85
N TYR A 934 8.46 -8.65 27.75
CA TYR A 934 9.39 -9.78 27.74
C TYR A 934 10.84 -9.31 27.92
N GLY A 935 11.25 -8.21 27.28
CA GLY A 935 12.52 -7.53 27.54
C GLY A 935 12.69 -7.10 29.00
N ASP A 936 11.68 -6.42 29.57
CA ASP A 936 11.68 -5.95 30.96
C ASP A 936 11.86 -7.10 31.97
N LEU A 937 11.26 -8.28 31.72
CA LEU A 937 11.42 -9.44 32.59
C LEU A 937 12.84 -10.04 32.53
N LEU A 938 13.49 -10.05 31.36
CA LEU A 938 14.90 -10.46 31.23
C LEU A 938 15.85 -9.46 31.93
N VAL A 939 15.60 -8.16 31.75
CA VAL A 939 16.30 -7.09 32.50
C VAL A 939 16.14 -7.30 34.00
N LEU A 940 14.94 -7.63 34.47
CA LEU A 940 14.68 -7.87 35.88
C LEU A 940 15.37 -9.13 36.42
N ASP A 941 15.40 -10.28 35.72
CA ASP A 941 16.16 -11.44 36.26
C ASP A 941 17.65 -11.12 36.37
N ALA A 942 18.25 -10.48 35.36
CA ALA A 942 19.65 -10.06 35.40
C ALA A 942 19.92 -9.14 36.62
N LEU A 943 19.03 -8.17 36.90
CA LEU A 943 19.14 -7.27 38.05
C LEU A 943 18.93 -7.98 39.42
N TRP A 944 17.97 -8.91 39.52
CA TRP A 944 17.65 -9.65 40.74
C TRP A 944 18.63 -10.80 41.04
N SER A 945 19.28 -11.36 40.02
CA SER A 945 20.35 -12.37 40.07
C SER A 945 21.61 -11.88 40.81
N PRO A 946 22.66 -12.72 41.04
CA PRO A 946 23.88 -12.30 41.71
C PRO A 946 24.83 -11.41 40.86
N ARG A 947 24.66 -11.43 39.54
CA ARG A 947 25.37 -10.64 38.53
C ARG A 947 24.40 -10.32 37.39
N ALA A 948 24.73 -9.34 36.57
CA ALA A 948 24.19 -9.14 35.23
C ALA A 948 25.39 -9.06 34.27
N THR A 949 25.14 -9.24 32.97
CA THR A 949 26.17 -9.36 31.93
C THR A 949 25.74 -8.66 30.65
N ASP A 950 26.73 -8.25 29.87
CA ASP A 950 26.55 -7.52 28.60
C ASP A 950 25.74 -8.34 27.58
N ALA A 951 25.77 -9.68 27.68
CA ALA A 951 24.97 -10.57 26.84
C ALA A 951 23.47 -10.52 27.19
N GLU A 952 23.11 -10.44 28.48
CA GLU A 952 21.73 -10.24 28.92
C GLU A 952 21.24 -8.83 28.53
N ALA A 953 22.12 -7.83 28.56
CA ALA A 953 21.82 -6.48 28.08
C ALA A 953 21.53 -6.46 26.57
N GLN A 954 22.38 -7.13 25.76
CA GLN A 954 22.18 -7.23 24.32
C GLN A 954 20.88 -7.97 23.97
N GLN A 955 20.58 -9.06 24.66
CA GLN A 955 19.32 -9.80 24.45
C GLN A 955 18.08 -8.94 24.73
N ALA A 956 18.11 -8.09 25.76
CA ALA A 956 17.04 -7.13 26.01
C ALA A 956 16.99 -6.01 24.95
N LEU A 957 18.13 -5.48 24.51
CA LEU A 957 18.21 -4.47 23.44
C LEU A 957 17.65 -4.97 22.11
N ASP A 958 17.89 -6.23 21.75
CA ASP A 958 17.35 -6.82 20.52
C ASP A 958 15.83 -7.02 20.60
N LEU A 959 15.28 -7.27 21.79
CA LEU A 959 13.82 -7.24 22.03
C LEU A 959 13.27 -5.81 21.99
N TYR A 960 13.96 -4.82 22.56
CA TYR A 960 13.51 -3.42 22.52
C TYR A 960 13.59 -2.82 21.11
N ARG A 961 14.57 -3.21 20.28
CA ARG A 961 14.58 -2.89 18.84
C ARG A 961 13.34 -3.45 18.15
N ARG A 962 13.09 -4.75 18.30
CA ARG A 962 11.89 -5.43 17.76
C ARG A 962 10.58 -4.85 18.29
N ALA A 963 10.54 -4.36 19.53
CA ALA A 963 9.38 -3.64 20.06
C ALA A 963 9.20 -2.28 19.37
N SER A 964 10.29 -1.56 19.10
CA SER A 964 10.26 -0.26 18.41
C SER A 964 9.69 -0.36 16.99
N ASP A 965 9.99 -1.43 16.25
CA ASP A 965 9.44 -1.73 14.92
C ASP A 965 7.90 -1.95 14.92
N LEU A 966 7.31 -2.09 16.11
CA LEU A 966 5.92 -2.47 16.37
C LEU A 966 5.13 -1.45 17.21
N GLY A 967 5.67 -0.23 17.40
CA GLY A 967 5.04 0.79 18.25
C GLY A 967 5.56 2.22 18.07
N SER A 968 4.80 3.18 18.60
CA SER A 968 5.05 4.62 18.45
C SER A 968 6.28 5.11 19.24
N GLU A 969 6.76 6.32 18.95
CA GLU A 969 7.87 6.90 19.71
C GLU A 969 7.47 7.23 21.16
N GLU A 970 6.20 7.59 21.41
CA GLU A 970 5.64 7.65 22.76
C GLU A 970 5.86 6.33 23.55
N GLN A 971 5.71 5.18 22.89
CA GLN A 971 5.84 3.87 23.53
C GLN A 971 7.31 3.53 23.81
N LEU A 972 8.22 3.74 22.86
CA LEU A 972 9.66 3.51 23.09
C LEU A 972 10.22 4.44 24.19
N ARG A 973 9.74 5.68 24.26
CA ARG A 973 10.10 6.60 25.35
C ARG A 973 9.69 6.08 26.73
N GLN A 974 8.65 5.26 26.85
CA GLN A 974 8.26 4.65 28.13
C GLN A 974 9.21 3.52 28.59
N VAL A 975 9.90 2.85 27.66
CA VAL A 975 11.01 1.93 27.99
C VAL A 975 12.25 2.74 28.41
N ARG A 976 12.55 3.85 27.73
CA ARG A 976 13.61 4.80 28.12
C ARG A 976 13.36 5.35 29.54
N ASP A 977 12.12 5.78 29.84
CA ASP A 977 11.65 6.19 31.19
C ASP A 977 11.83 5.09 32.25
N GLN A 978 11.87 3.81 31.87
CA GLN A 978 12.02 2.68 32.80
C GLN A 978 13.49 2.38 33.12
N VAL A 979 14.36 2.41 32.11
CA VAL A 979 15.81 2.29 32.30
C VAL A 979 16.35 3.49 33.09
N ASP A 980 15.98 4.72 32.72
CA ASP A 980 16.42 5.95 33.42
C ASP A 980 15.98 5.99 34.88
N PHE A 981 14.74 5.56 35.17
CA PHE A 981 14.27 5.41 36.54
C PHE A 981 15.11 4.41 37.35
N LEU A 982 15.40 3.24 36.78
CA LEU A 982 16.23 2.23 37.45
C LEU A 982 17.67 2.69 37.67
N ILE A 983 18.25 3.49 36.76
CA ILE A 983 19.58 4.11 36.94
C ILE A 983 19.57 5.05 38.15
N VAL A 984 18.60 5.96 38.23
CA VAL A 984 18.51 6.94 39.34
C VAL A 984 18.21 6.26 40.68
N MET A 985 17.43 5.17 40.70
CA MET A 985 17.18 4.40 41.92
C MET A 985 18.37 3.52 42.35
N ALA A 986 19.18 3.03 41.40
CA ALA A 986 20.41 2.30 41.69
C ALA A 986 21.45 3.22 42.35
N GLY A 987 21.66 4.42 41.79
CA GLY A 987 22.59 5.42 42.28
C GLY A 987 23.99 4.85 42.58
N THR A 988 24.58 5.29 43.69
CA THR A 988 25.90 4.81 44.16
C THR A 988 25.86 3.43 44.82
N GLU A 989 24.80 3.11 45.57
CA GLU A 989 24.64 1.85 46.32
C GLU A 989 24.67 0.59 45.43
N ALA A 990 24.18 0.69 44.20
CA ALA A 990 24.09 -0.43 43.26
C ALA A 990 24.93 -0.22 41.99
N GLN A 991 26.14 0.33 42.10
CA GLN A 991 27.00 0.71 40.95
C GLN A 991 27.06 -0.30 39.79
N ARG A 992 27.28 -1.60 40.04
CA ARG A 992 27.30 -2.64 38.97
C ARG A 992 25.96 -2.88 38.26
N ARG A 993 24.87 -2.36 38.82
CA ARG A 993 23.54 -2.33 38.20
C ARG A 993 23.36 -1.08 37.35
N ALA A 994 23.83 0.07 37.85
CA ALA A 994 23.90 1.30 37.08
C ALA A 994 24.78 1.12 35.82
N GLU A 995 25.91 0.41 35.91
CA GLU A 995 26.77 0.07 34.78
C GLU A 995 26.00 -0.72 33.68
N PHE A 996 25.34 -1.83 34.05
CA PHE A 996 24.50 -2.64 33.14
C PHE A 996 23.32 -1.84 32.54
N LEU A 997 22.65 -1.04 33.37
CA LEU A 997 21.53 -0.19 32.93
C LEU A 997 22.01 0.94 31.99
N GLN A 998 23.21 1.47 32.18
CA GLN A 998 23.79 2.47 31.27
C GLN A 998 24.07 1.84 29.88
N THR A 999 24.53 0.59 29.81
CA THR A 999 24.65 -0.15 28.53
C THR A 999 23.30 -0.29 27.83
N LEU A 1000 22.22 -0.58 28.56
CA LEU A 1000 20.86 -0.58 28.01
C LEU A 1000 20.43 0.82 27.54
N ARG A 1001 20.76 1.87 28.31
CA ARG A 1001 20.43 3.26 27.97
C ARG A 1001 21.12 3.71 26.67
N ASP A 1002 22.41 3.48 26.57
CA ASP A 1002 23.22 3.85 25.41
C ASP A 1002 22.75 3.09 24.16
N GLY A 1003 22.44 1.80 24.29
CA GLY A 1003 21.84 1.00 23.23
C GLY A 1003 20.45 1.47 22.80
N LEU A 1004 19.59 1.88 23.75
CA LEU A 1004 18.26 2.43 23.47
C LEU A 1004 18.30 3.80 22.78
N VAL A 1005 19.34 4.61 23.03
CA VAL A 1005 19.58 5.87 22.30
C VAL A 1005 20.10 5.59 20.88
N ALA A 1006 20.98 4.59 20.73
CA ALA A 1006 21.50 4.18 19.43
C ALA A 1006 20.44 3.57 18.47
N LEU A 1007 19.22 3.29 18.93
CA LEU A 1007 18.11 2.87 18.06
C LEU A 1007 17.59 4.00 17.14
N ASP A 1008 17.78 5.27 17.52
CA ASP A 1008 17.33 6.41 16.73
C ASP A 1008 18.39 6.90 15.73
N ALA A 1009 19.60 6.31 15.75
CA ALA A 1009 20.64 6.62 14.79
C ALA A 1009 20.32 6.00 13.42
N PRO A 1010 20.42 6.76 12.31
CA PRO A 1010 20.26 6.17 10.98
C PRO A 1010 21.30 5.06 10.75
N PRO A 1011 20.96 4.02 9.97
CA PRO A 1011 21.88 2.90 9.75
C PRO A 1011 23.18 3.40 9.09
N PRO A 1012 24.37 2.98 9.58
CA PRO A 1012 25.65 3.49 9.10
C PRO A 1012 25.87 3.11 7.62
N GLY A 1013 25.59 4.06 6.74
CA GLY A 1013 25.55 3.87 5.29
C GLY A 1013 24.67 4.88 4.55
N THR A 1014 23.66 5.46 5.22
CA THR A 1014 22.88 6.59 4.67
C THR A 1014 23.52 7.93 5.04
N ASP A 1015 24.65 8.27 4.41
CA ASP A 1015 25.18 9.64 4.43
C ASP A 1015 24.26 10.54 3.60
N ASP A 1016 23.49 11.40 4.29
CA ASP A 1016 22.59 12.37 3.68
C ASP A 1016 23.40 13.54 3.11
N THR A 1017 23.96 13.35 1.90
CA THR A 1017 24.88 14.31 1.25
C THR A 1017 24.16 15.52 0.66
N ASP A 1018 23.12 16.04 1.31
CA ASP A 1018 22.47 17.31 0.95
C ASP A 1018 23.31 18.50 1.44
N GLY A 1019 24.48 18.65 0.82
CA GLY A 1019 25.45 19.68 1.13
C GLY A 1019 24.92 21.05 0.70
N THR A 1020 24.37 21.81 1.66
CA THR A 1020 23.73 23.12 1.47
C THR A 1020 24.49 24.05 0.51
N VAL A 1021 24.04 24.16 -0.74
CA VAL A 1021 24.53 25.16 -1.70
C VAL A 1021 23.66 26.41 -1.60
N THR A 1022 24.19 27.44 -0.95
CA THR A 1022 23.55 28.77 -0.90
C THR A 1022 23.81 29.54 -2.21
N ALA A 1023 22.83 29.59 -3.10
CA ALA A 1023 22.75 30.54 -4.23
C ALA A 1023 21.30 30.77 -4.66
#